data_AF-A0A2V2CYA7-F1
#
_entry.id   AF-A0A2V2CYA7-F1
#
_cell.length_a   1.000
_cell.length_b   1.000
_cell.length_c   1.000
_cell.angle_alpha   90.00
_cell.angle_beta   90.00
_cell.angle_gamma   90.00
#
_symmetry.space_group_name_H-M   'P 1'
#
loop_
_entity.id
_entity.type
_entity.pdbx_description
1 polymer ?
#
loop_
_entity_poly.entity_id
_entity_poly.type
_entity_poly.pdbx_seq_one_letter_code
_entity_poly.pdbx_strand_id
1 'polypeptide(L)'
;MYRKASGMLILFVFLFIAGACYAARADAAGEGTSEWVTFPYTASKAESYEYLYVVGGYHSVDNGCPAWGTADSANARFIGDSMGDLVITYNDGTQEKVPLVFGYTMWYFQNWQEESMPFRTENADAELTGLLKSSLHLFGAFEGENKCMFRLKVQNKPIESLQIEDNPDKEGSPVFDGAFLVNGSVSELSGRGFQFDAQDPFFSEHTVDSSNSYPDTVKEALRKINYALMTYEEDFQNAPDFVYPSDYTGSRVYFTGTPIAEIASGVVYHNLANLIERTDEDGFMHTSYKDAPSWRYDGFGFWVPAANSYYDSFYSRDGGRGIMTLNTYGLVSKAQDGVMNANQWMMYFPENNVTFQGEAVPGHYTVVVNKPMLYSQTLVPDANWPTRYTQEKFGDDYQNLGNQETDGHGLMMLANYNVWKNQGAGAEWVNEHWSYINEAAEWILWCFDHPDLSFASNGLLYAESEAGMMEYTLYCNVACCLGMYGYAEMAETAGKTAEGAEWRECADAMKEAIETRFGRGGRWSKSGFGFYHDPTLTMMSDFFGYDVGDMIPEWVENSRETYADDIAQVAEDGYYGATGIGYNHSMITQNALLLDQMSDATKLMENLSKLSYAPRLPESYLVPEGITVDAEAGVIRRQGDLGNLVQLAEALKCYAITMGVSPVSNRTLKIMPRLPEAWNLDIQDFALQNAEGAADLLVSYPKDGVQTAQITLDNTSGFDEVKFRFGPLPADTGSAAVQINGVNVPCELVTSGDSAWVWVTFTPDASVEQRLALIYAASTESLPAWPTEWSEHRAGSMTSDPAIGNRMLPWLIAGACGVVVIAAAVTVVAVMRKRKRGA
;
A
#
# COMPACT_ATOMS: atom_id res chain seq x y z
N MET A 1 3.35 -50.26 62.07
CA MET A 1 3.93 -51.62 62.03
C MET A 1 5.21 -51.54 61.20
N TYR A 2 6.35 -51.58 61.90
CA TYR A 2 7.35 -52.65 61.81
C TYR A 2 8.13 -52.60 60.48
N ARG A 3 9.29 -51.92 60.46
CA ARG A 3 10.63 -52.39 60.95
C ARG A 3 11.23 -53.35 59.91
N LYS A 4 12.48 -53.23 59.47
CA LYS A 4 13.78 -52.86 60.09
C LYS A 4 14.81 -53.01 58.93
N ALA A 5 16.07 -52.59 58.93
CA ALA A 5 17.04 -52.01 59.86
C ALA A 5 18.31 -51.84 58.98
N SER A 6 18.96 -50.67 58.95
CA SER A 6 19.97 -50.16 59.89
C SER A 6 21.42 -50.42 59.47
N GLY A 7 22.18 -49.34 59.49
CA GLY A 7 23.65 -49.23 59.49
C GLY A 7 24.00 -47.74 59.43
N MET A 8 23.72 -46.95 60.47
CA MET A 8 24.60 -46.69 61.63
C MET A 8 25.86 -45.92 61.19
N LEU A 9 25.83 -44.59 61.24
CA LEU A 9 26.37 -43.78 62.35
C LEU A 9 27.90 -43.92 62.49
N ILE A 10 28.64 -43.23 61.64
CA ILE A 10 30.02 -42.82 61.90
C ILE A 10 30.22 -41.39 61.34
N LEU A 11 30.55 -40.48 62.26
CA LEU A 11 31.25 -39.19 62.05
C LEU A 11 30.48 -37.97 61.50
N PHE A 12 29.66 -37.37 62.38
CA PHE A 12 29.93 -35.96 62.75
C PHE A 12 31.32 -35.93 63.40
N VAL A 13 32.33 -35.34 62.74
CA VAL A 13 33.60 -34.77 63.27
C VAL A 13 34.68 -34.51 62.19
N PHE A 14 34.47 -34.83 60.91
CA PHE A 14 35.41 -34.41 59.84
C PHE A 14 34.87 -33.27 58.95
N LEU A 15 34.43 -32.20 59.61
CA LEU A 15 34.05 -30.92 58.98
C LEU A 15 35.10 -29.82 59.21
N PHE A 16 36.32 -30.17 59.60
CA PHE A 16 37.46 -29.26 59.58
C PHE A 16 38.68 -30.08 59.17
N ILE A 17 39.49 -29.59 58.22
CA ILE A 17 40.64 -30.26 57.58
C ILE A 17 40.27 -31.16 56.38
N ALA A 18 39.62 -30.57 55.38
CA ALA A 18 39.79 -30.94 53.96
C ALA A 18 39.53 -29.76 52.99
N GLY A 19 39.21 -28.57 53.50
CA GLY A 19 39.12 -27.32 52.76
C GLY A 19 40.45 -26.56 52.64
N ALA A 20 41.60 -27.25 52.61
CA ALA A 20 42.92 -26.62 52.62
C ALA A 20 43.92 -27.15 51.57
N CYS A 21 43.49 -27.97 50.60
CA CYS A 21 44.38 -28.47 49.54
C CYS A 21 43.81 -28.44 48.11
N TYR A 22 42.70 -27.71 47.87
CA TYR A 22 42.28 -27.29 46.53
C TYR A 22 42.05 -25.77 46.44
N ALA A 23 42.70 -25.03 47.34
CA ALA A 23 42.84 -23.57 47.32
C ALA A 23 44.32 -23.16 47.18
N ALA A 24 45.11 -24.00 46.50
CA ALA A 24 46.54 -23.76 46.27
C ALA A 24 46.93 -24.22 44.85
N ARG A 25 46.20 -23.71 43.87
CA ARG A 25 46.59 -23.64 42.45
C ARG A 25 45.67 -22.66 41.69
N ALA A 26 45.51 -21.45 42.24
CA ALA A 26 44.87 -20.33 41.55
C ALA A 26 45.60 -18.99 41.79
N ASP A 27 46.73 -18.99 42.51
CA ASP A 27 47.56 -17.81 42.69
C ASP A 27 48.75 -17.84 41.73
N ALA A 28 48.44 -17.57 40.45
CA ALA A 28 49.35 -17.02 39.44
C ALA A 28 48.59 -16.67 38.14
N ALA A 29 47.39 -16.07 38.24
CA ALA A 29 46.87 -15.25 37.16
C ALA A 29 47.21 -13.81 37.53
N GLY A 30 48.08 -13.16 36.77
CA GLY A 30 48.37 -11.74 36.99
C GLY A 30 47.08 -10.92 36.94
N GLU A 31 46.99 -9.85 37.73
CA GLU A 31 45.91 -8.86 37.61
C GLU A 31 45.84 -8.41 36.15
N GLY A 32 44.67 -8.59 35.51
CA GLY A 32 44.46 -8.14 34.15
C GLY A 32 44.56 -6.62 34.07
N THR A 33 45.00 -6.10 32.92
CA THR A 33 45.11 -4.66 32.67
C THR A 33 44.12 -4.22 31.60
N SER A 34 43.52 -3.05 31.77
CA SER A 34 42.63 -2.42 30.78
C SER A 34 43.02 -0.97 30.51
N GLU A 35 42.99 -0.55 29.25
CA GLU A 35 43.25 0.83 28.81
C GLU A 35 42.13 1.31 27.89
N TRP A 36 41.60 2.51 28.11
CA TRP A 36 40.60 3.13 27.21
C TRP A 36 41.25 3.90 26.08
N VAL A 37 40.75 3.72 24.85
CA VAL A 37 41.16 4.45 23.65
C VAL A 37 39.95 4.96 22.87
N THR A 38 40.12 6.03 22.10
CA THR A 38 39.10 6.60 21.20
C THR A 38 39.51 6.43 19.74
N PHE A 39 38.54 6.24 18.84
CA PHE A 39 38.82 6.12 17.42
C PHE A 39 38.97 7.48 16.71
N PRO A 40 39.84 7.62 15.70
CA PRO A 40 40.91 6.68 15.37
C PRO A 40 41.99 6.68 16.47
N TYR A 41 42.58 5.51 16.73
CA TYR A 41 43.65 5.34 17.71
C TYR A 41 44.96 5.01 17.02
N THR A 42 46.06 5.65 17.45
CA THR A 42 47.43 5.26 17.10
C THR A 42 48.23 5.07 18.38
N ALA A 43 48.84 3.90 18.54
CA ALA A 43 49.63 3.57 19.72
C ALA A 43 50.89 4.43 19.78
N SER A 44 51.15 5.02 20.95
CA SER A 44 52.45 5.69 21.22
C SER A 44 53.60 4.67 21.29
N LYS A 45 53.27 3.43 21.67
CA LYS A 45 54.12 2.24 21.64
C LYS A 45 53.22 1.02 21.45
N ALA A 46 53.43 0.25 20.40
CA ALA A 46 52.60 -0.92 20.12
C ALA A 46 52.79 -2.03 21.16
N GLU A 47 51.69 -2.52 21.72
CA GLU A 47 51.64 -3.64 22.68
C GLU A 47 50.58 -4.66 22.25
N SER A 48 50.76 -5.92 22.66
CA SER A 48 49.82 -7.00 22.36
C SER A 48 48.72 -7.03 23.41
N TYR A 49 47.49 -7.26 22.96
CA TYR A 49 46.31 -7.37 23.81
C TYR A 49 45.59 -8.70 23.53
N GLU A 50 44.77 -9.17 24.48
CA GLU A 50 43.97 -10.38 24.29
C GLU A 50 42.59 -10.04 23.71
N TYR A 51 41.98 -8.98 24.23
CA TYR A 51 40.64 -8.53 23.81
C TYR A 51 40.57 -7.03 23.56
N LEU A 52 39.67 -6.66 22.66
CA LEU A 52 39.07 -5.34 22.54
C LEU A 52 37.62 -5.42 23.02
N TYR A 53 37.23 -4.51 23.91
CA TYR A 53 35.83 -4.27 24.23
C TYR A 53 35.41 -2.97 23.56
N VAL A 54 34.72 -3.07 22.44
CA VAL A 54 34.41 -1.94 21.56
C VAL A 54 33.06 -1.37 21.97
N VAL A 55 33.02 -0.10 22.38
CA VAL A 55 31.84 0.56 22.95
C VAL A 55 31.15 1.42 21.89
N GLY A 56 29.85 1.20 21.70
CA GLY A 56 29.04 1.76 20.62
C GLY A 56 28.31 0.65 19.87
N GLY A 57 28.14 0.79 18.56
CA GLY A 57 27.48 -0.21 17.72
C GLY A 57 26.10 0.21 17.22
N TYR A 58 25.81 1.52 17.26
CA TYR A 58 24.66 2.11 16.57
C TYR A 58 25.11 2.83 15.30
N HIS A 59 24.16 3.26 14.50
CA HIS A 59 24.40 3.92 13.23
C HIS A 59 24.00 5.40 13.28
N SER A 60 24.69 6.28 12.53
CA SER A 60 24.42 7.72 12.54
C SER A 60 23.06 8.07 11.92
N VAL A 61 22.58 7.22 11.01
CA VAL A 61 21.22 7.23 10.47
C VAL A 61 20.49 6.04 11.08
N ASP A 62 19.76 6.28 12.17
CA ASP A 62 19.15 5.24 12.99
C ASP A 62 17.77 4.80 12.47
N ASN A 63 17.74 4.40 11.19
CA ASN A 63 16.57 3.87 10.51
C ASN A 63 16.95 2.70 9.59
N GLY A 64 15.99 1.84 9.28
CA GLY A 64 16.20 0.80 8.28
C GLY A 64 15.90 1.26 6.86
N CYS A 65 15.13 2.35 6.69
CA CYS A 65 14.95 3.05 5.41
C CYS A 65 14.33 4.46 5.63
N PRO A 66 14.22 5.28 4.58
CA PRO A 66 13.43 6.51 4.60
C PRO A 66 11.93 6.26 4.85
N ALA A 67 11.29 7.18 5.58
CA ALA A 67 9.91 7.03 6.06
C ALA A 67 8.83 6.93 4.97
N TRP A 68 9.09 7.36 3.73
CA TRP A 68 8.11 7.18 2.63
C TRP A 68 8.49 6.07 1.64
N GLY A 69 9.63 5.42 1.80
CA GLY A 69 10.11 4.38 0.91
C GLY A 69 11.26 4.87 0.04
N THR A 70 11.95 3.95 -0.63
CA THR A 70 13.07 4.26 -1.54
C THR A 70 13.33 3.08 -2.48
N ALA A 71 13.82 3.37 -3.68
CA ALA A 71 14.43 2.37 -4.57
C ALA A 71 15.98 2.44 -4.58
N ASP A 72 16.55 3.47 -3.92
CA ASP A 72 18.00 3.63 -3.76
C ASP A 72 18.52 2.69 -2.66
N SER A 73 19.38 1.75 -3.07
CA SER A 73 19.99 0.74 -2.20
C SER A 73 20.93 1.34 -1.14
N ALA A 74 21.46 2.55 -1.35
CA ALA A 74 22.26 3.25 -0.34
C ALA A 74 21.43 3.63 0.90
N ASN A 75 20.12 3.79 0.71
CA ASN A 75 19.16 4.17 1.75
C ASN A 75 18.41 2.97 2.36
N ALA A 76 18.47 1.80 1.71
CA ALA A 76 18.00 0.55 2.28
C ALA A 76 19.04 0.00 3.27
N ARG A 77 18.68 -0.15 4.54
CA ARG A 77 19.58 -0.60 5.62
C ARG A 77 18.89 -1.75 6.33
N PHE A 78 19.07 -2.96 5.84
CA PHE A 78 18.40 -4.15 6.36
C PHE A 78 19.28 -4.98 7.30
N ILE A 79 18.66 -5.88 8.08
CA ILE A 79 19.40 -6.87 8.88
C ILE A 79 20.30 -7.70 7.95
N GLY A 80 21.59 -7.78 8.26
CA GLY A 80 22.60 -8.44 7.43
C GLY A 80 23.43 -7.50 6.56
N ASP A 81 23.01 -6.24 6.39
CA ASP A 81 23.80 -5.26 5.64
C ASP A 81 25.08 -4.86 6.41
N SER A 82 26.17 -4.73 5.65
CA SER A 82 27.44 -4.21 6.16
C SER A 82 27.47 -2.68 6.06
N MET A 83 27.80 -2.02 7.16
CA MET A 83 27.93 -0.57 7.26
C MET A 83 29.39 -0.11 7.36
N GLY A 84 30.34 -1.05 7.35
CA GLY A 84 31.77 -0.75 7.41
C GLY A 84 32.59 -1.85 8.07
N ASP A 85 33.81 -1.50 8.46
CA ASP A 85 34.75 -2.37 9.14
C ASP A 85 35.43 -1.65 10.32
N LEU A 86 35.64 -2.37 11.42
CA LEU A 86 36.68 -2.03 12.39
C LEU A 86 38.02 -2.60 11.87
N VAL A 87 38.96 -1.72 11.58
CA VAL A 87 40.28 -2.06 11.05
C VAL A 87 41.33 -1.97 12.16
N ILE A 88 42.03 -3.09 12.37
CA ILE A 88 43.13 -3.23 13.30
C ILE A 88 44.40 -3.35 12.49
N THR A 89 45.32 -2.39 12.64
CA THR A 89 46.66 -2.49 12.05
C THR A 89 47.66 -2.87 13.12
N TYR A 90 48.44 -3.90 12.86
CA TYR A 90 49.51 -4.37 13.72
C TYR A 90 50.85 -3.78 13.30
N ASN A 91 51.79 -3.70 14.25
CA ASN A 91 53.11 -3.11 14.04
C ASN A 91 54.00 -3.87 13.02
N ASP A 92 53.59 -5.08 12.61
CA ASP A 92 54.23 -5.82 11.51
C ASP A 92 53.66 -5.46 10.12
N GLY A 93 52.73 -4.50 10.06
CA GLY A 93 52.03 -4.05 8.86
C GLY A 93 50.82 -4.92 8.47
N THR A 94 50.52 -5.99 9.22
CA THR A 94 49.32 -6.79 8.95
C THR A 94 48.06 -6.09 9.42
N GLN A 95 46.96 -6.31 8.71
CA GLN A 95 45.66 -5.74 9.04
C GLN A 95 44.60 -6.82 9.25
N GLU A 96 43.71 -6.59 10.21
CA GLU A 96 42.47 -7.33 10.39
C GLU A 96 41.27 -6.40 10.19
N LYS A 97 40.23 -6.93 9.54
CA LYS A 97 38.96 -6.25 9.37
C LYS A 97 37.86 -7.04 10.06
N VAL A 98 37.15 -6.38 10.96
CA VAL A 98 36.00 -6.93 11.65
C VAL A 98 34.76 -6.22 11.13
N PRO A 99 33.86 -6.94 10.45
CA PRO A 99 32.76 -6.29 9.78
C PRO A 99 31.73 -5.75 10.77
N LEU A 100 31.17 -4.60 10.42
CA LEU A 100 30.18 -3.85 11.18
C LEU A 100 28.82 -4.06 10.51
N VAL A 101 28.04 -5.03 11.01
CA VAL A 101 26.85 -5.57 10.33
C VAL A 101 25.62 -5.46 11.21
N PHE A 102 24.49 -5.00 10.66
CA PHE A 102 23.20 -4.96 11.36
C PHE A 102 22.75 -6.37 11.75
N GLY A 103 22.51 -6.58 13.04
CA GLY A 103 22.12 -7.88 13.62
C GLY A 103 23.28 -8.70 14.15
N TYR A 104 24.51 -8.19 14.04
CA TYR A 104 25.72 -8.84 14.53
C TYR A 104 26.53 -7.93 15.44
N THR A 105 27.31 -7.02 14.88
CA THR A 105 28.19 -6.07 15.60
C THR A 105 27.61 -4.66 15.63
N MET A 106 26.48 -4.45 14.95
CA MET A 106 25.71 -3.21 14.95
C MET A 106 24.20 -3.45 15.08
N TRP A 107 23.47 -2.43 15.52
CA TRP A 107 22.02 -2.46 15.67
C TRP A 107 21.35 -1.10 15.46
N TYR A 108 20.01 -1.08 15.48
CA TYR A 108 19.17 0.12 15.47
C TYR A 108 18.74 0.45 16.91
N PHE A 109 18.74 1.72 17.29
CA PHE A 109 18.41 2.13 18.66
C PHE A 109 16.94 2.58 18.79
N GLN A 110 16.55 3.67 18.13
CA GLN A 110 15.23 4.31 18.22
C GLN A 110 14.12 3.35 17.79
N ASN A 111 14.28 2.77 16.60
CA ASN A 111 13.36 1.78 16.04
C ASN A 111 13.20 0.52 16.90
N TRP A 112 14.20 0.20 17.71
CA TRP A 112 14.18 -0.99 18.58
C TRP A 112 13.56 -0.72 19.96
N GLN A 113 13.31 0.55 20.31
CA GLN A 113 12.63 0.90 21.56
C GLN A 113 11.17 0.46 21.58
N GLU A 114 10.56 0.34 20.40
CA GLU A 114 9.19 -0.14 20.26
C GLU A 114 9.13 -1.67 20.26
N GLU A 115 8.30 -2.23 21.15
CA GLU A 115 8.01 -3.66 21.15
C GLU A 115 7.24 -4.03 19.88
N SER A 116 7.82 -4.94 19.10
CA SER A 116 7.34 -5.23 17.75
C SER A 116 7.51 -6.68 17.36
N MET A 117 6.66 -7.11 16.42
CA MET A 117 6.79 -8.40 15.76
C MET A 117 7.90 -8.35 14.71
N PRO A 118 8.65 -9.45 14.53
CA PRO A 118 8.46 -10.76 15.15
C PRO A 118 9.25 -10.97 16.47
N PHE A 119 9.90 -9.95 17.04
CA PHE A 119 10.96 -10.18 18.04
C PHE A 119 10.61 -9.94 19.52
N ARG A 120 9.84 -8.90 19.83
CA ARG A 120 9.75 -8.31 21.19
C ARG A 120 8.35 -8.26 21.81
N THR A 121 7.35 -8.92 21.23
CA THR A 121 5.99 -9.00 21.80
C THR A 121 5.76 -10.30 22.58
N GLU A 122 4.61 -10.40 23.27
CA GLU A 122 4.16 -11.66 23.89
C GLU A 122 3.96 -12.82 22.88
N ASN A 123 3.74 -12.50 21.61
CA ASN A 123 3.55 -13.44 20.51
C ASN A 123 4.76 -13.50 19.57
N ALA A 124 5.93 -13.06 20.04
CA ALA A 124 7.17 -13.09 19.26
C ALA A 124 7.50 -14.50 18.74
N ASP A 125 8.09 -14.55 17.54
CA ASP A 125 8.56 -15.79 16.96
C ASP A 125 9.82 -16.26 17.71
N ALA A 126 9.68 -17.38 18.42
CA ALA A 126 10.76 -17.90 19.26
C ALA A 126 12.01 -18.32 18.46
N GLU A 127 11.85 -18.75 17.20
CA GLU A 127 12.98 -19.09 16.34
C GLU A 127 13.70 -17.83 15.90
N LEU A 128 12.99 -16.84 15.34
CA LEU A 128 13.59 -15.59 14.88
C LEU A 128 14.23 -14.79 16.02
N THR A 129 13.58 -14.74 17.19
CA THR A 129 14.15 -14.12 18.39
C THR A 129 15.38 -14.88 18.88
N GLY A 130 15.35 -16.21 18.84
CA GLY A 130 16.51 -17.03 19.19
C GLY A 130 17.69 -16.81 18.24
N LEU A 131 17.42 -16.76 16.93
CA LEU A 131 18.42 -16.45 15.90
C LEU A 131 19.03 -15.07 16.13
N LEU A 132 18.20 -14.03 16.34
CA LEU A 132 18.70 -12.68 16.58
C LEU A 132 19.55 -12.60 17.84
N LYS A 133 19.10 -13.20 18.96
CA LYS A 133 19.91 -13.25 20.19
C LYS A 133 21.24 -13.94 19.99
N SER A 134 21.27 -15.02 19.21
CA SER A 134 22.50 -15.77 18.93
C SER A 134 23.44 -15.07 17.95
N SER A 135 22.89 -14.28 17.03
CA SER A 135 23.67 -13.56 16.02
C SER A 135 24.16 -12.22 16.54
N LEU A 136 23.42 -11.55 17.43
CA LEU A 136 23.71 -10.20 17.90
C LEU A 136 24.81 -10.23 18.97
N HIS A 137 26.06 -10.11 18.54
CA HIS A 137 27.24 -10.05 19.41
C HIS A 137 27.43 -8.69 20.09
N LEU A 138 26.33 -7.95 20.28
CA LEU A 138 26.33 -6.59 20.77
C LEU A 138 25.56 -6.52 22.10
N PHE A 139 26.29 -6.55 23.20
CA PHE A 139 25.73 -6.54 24.56
C PHE A 139 24.88 -5.30 24.79
N GLY A 140 23.69 -5.47 25.38
CA GLY A 140 22.73 -4.41 25.68
C GLY A 140 21.82 -4.01 24.50
N ALA A 141 22.18 -4.36 23.26
CA ALA A 141 21.41 -3.94 22.09
C ALA A 141 20.04 -4.60 22.03
N PHE A 142 19.95 -5.89 22.36
CA PHE A 142 18.67 -6.61 22.39
C PHE A 142 17.73 -6.01 23.45
N GLU A 143 18.27 -5.64 24.61
CA GLU A 143 17.54 -5.03 25.72
C GLU A 143 17.13 -3.58 25.44
N GLY A 144 17.73 -2.93 24.43
CA GLY A 144 17.47 -1.54 24.05
C GLY A 144 18.26 -0.52 24.86
N GLU A 145 19.42 -0.90 25.39
CA GLU A 145 20.27 -0.03 26.21
C GLU A 145 20.88 1.12 25.38
N ASN A 146 21.05 2.30 25.98
CA ASN A 146 21.59 3.47 25.28
C ASN A 146 23.08 3.34 24.89
N LYS A 147 23.79 2.37 25.46
CA LYS A 147 25.18 2.08 25.18
C LYS A 147 25.36 0.59 25.06
N CYS A 148 25.92 0.21 23.93
CA CYS A 148 26.20 -1.18 23.61
C CYS A 148 27.68 -1.45 23.51
N MET A 149 28.03 -2.73 23.46
CA MET A 149 29.42 -3.13 23.31
C MET A 149 29.57 -4.57 22.82
N PHE A 150 30.56 -4.81 21.97
CA PHE A 150 30.96 -6.16 21.60
C PHE A 150 32.39 -6.46 22.05
N ARG A 151 32.65 -7.74 22.36
CA ARG A 151 33.99 -8.22 22.70
C ARG A 151 34.62 -8.88 21.48
N LEU A 152 35.82 -8.44 21.14
CA LEU A 152 36.62 -8.96 20.04
C LEU A 152 37.91 -9.57 20.61
N LYS A 153 38.17 -10.83 20.27
CA LYS A 153 39.46 -11.48 20.49
C LYS A 153 40.37 -11.15 19.33
N VAL A 154 41.51 -10.51 19.62
CA VAL A 154 42.48 -10.05 18.62
C VAL A 154 43.64 -11.02 18.48
N GLN A 155 44.44 -10.88 17.41
CA GLN A 155 45.68 -11.63 17.30
C GLN A 155 46.65 -11.23 18.41
N ASN A 156 47.44 -12.21 18.86
CA ASN A 156 48.54 -11.97 19.80
C ASN A 156 49.72 -11.28 19.09
N LYS A 157 49.50 -10.04 18.66
CA LYS A 157 50.42 -9.17 17.93
C LYS A 157 50.31 -7.75 18.47
N PRO A 158 51.39 -6.95 18.47
CA PRO A 158 51.33 -5.56 18.93
C PRO A 158 50.44 -4.69 18.03
N ILE A 159 49.39 -4.08 18.60
CA ILE A 159 48.47 -3.19 17.89
C ILE A 159 49.15 -1.83 17.65
N GLU A 160 49.17 -1.39 16.40
CA GLU A 160 49.69 -0.07 16.00
C GLU A 160 48.57 0.96 15.90
N SER A 161 47.43 0.61 15.28
CA SER A 161 46.29 1.52 15.18
C SER A 161 44.95 0.80 15.06
N LEU A 162 43.88 1.53 15.42
CA LEU A 162 42.49 1.10 15.30
C LEU A 162 41.69 2.20 14.59
N GLN A 163 40.90 1.83 13.59
CA GLN A 163 40.11 2.76 12.78
C GLN A 163 38.75 2.15 12.44
N ILE A 164 37.73 3.00 12.31
CA ILE A 164 36.44 2.63 11.72
C ILE A 164 36.48 3.10 10.27
N GLU A 165 36.24 2.17 9.34
CA GLU A 165 36.05 2.46 7.92
C GLU A 165 34.57 2.34 7.60
N ASP A 166 34.00 3.37 6.99
CA ASP A 166 32.59 3.39 6.56
C ASP A 166 32.40 2.57 5.28
N ASN A 167 31.19 2.02 5.09
CA ASN A 167 30.79 1.50 3.78
C ASN A 167 30.43 2.66 2.85
N PRO A 168 31.20 2.93 1.78
CA PRO A 168 30.91 4.05 0.87
C PRO A 168 29.61 3.88 0.07
N ASP A 169 29.05 2.67 0.03
CA ASP A 169 27.83 2.34 -0.73
C ASP A 169 26.55 2.56 0.09
N LYS A 170 26.66 2.94 1.38
CA LYS A 170 25.52 3.18 2.27
C LYS A 170 25.56 4.60 2.82
N GLU A 171 24.40 5.22 2.95
CA GLU A 171 24.28 6.52 3.61
C GLU A 171 24.42 6.37 5.13
N GLY A 172 25.30 7.16 5.72
CA GLY A 172 25.59 7.20 7.16
C GLY A 172 26.94 6.58 7.50
N SER A 173 27.20 6.43 8.80
CA SER A 173 28.46 5.91 9.34
C SER A 173 28.20 5.14 10.65
N PRO A 174 28.96 4.08 10.95
CA PRO A 174 28.95 3.45 12.26
C PRO A 174 29.40 4.40 13.38
N VAL A 175 28.71 4.37 14.52
CA VAL A 175 28.96 5.25 15.67
C VAL A 175 29.54 4.44 16.84
N PHE A 176 30.80 4.75 17.18
CA PHE A 176 31.52 4.14 18.29
C PHE A 176 32.21 5.19 19.17
N ASP A 177 32.12 5.02 20.49
CA ASP A 177 32.74 5.91 21.49
C ASP A 177 34.25 5.64 21.62
N GLY A 178 34.67 4.40 21.39
CA GLY A 178 36.04 3.93 21.62
C GLY A 178 36.10 2.45 21.97
N ALA A 179 37.22 2.03 22.58
CA ALA A 179 37.40 0.65 23.02
C ALA A 179 38.25 0.55 24.29
N PHE A 180 38.10 -0.55 25.03
CA PHE A 180 39.09 -0.99 26.02
C PHE A 180 40.03 -2.02 25.41
N LEU A 181 41.33 -1.75 25.48
CA LEU A 181 42.41 -2.69 25.24
C LEU A 181 42.63 -3.51 26.51
N VAL A 182 42.44 -4.84 26.46
CA VAL A 182 42.47 -5.70 27.67
C VAL A 182 43.45 -6.86 27.54
N ASN A 183 44.21 -7.10 28.61
CA ASN A 183 45.07 -8.27 28.80
C ASN A 183 44.72 -9.00 30.09
N GLY A 184 44.54 -10.32 30.04
CA GLY A 184 44.21 -11.13 31.21
C GLY A 184 42.78 -10.90 31.72
N SER A 185 42.51 -11.40 32.92
CA SER A 185 41.15 -11.36 33.51
C SER A 185 40.91 -10.04 34.23
N VAL A 186 39.98 -9.23 33.71
CA VAL A 186 39.48 -8.01 34.34
C VAL A 186 38.03 -8.26 34.77
N SER A 187 37.65 -7.85 35.99
CA SER A 187 36.28 -8.03 36.49
C SER A 187 35.34 -6.94 36.00
N GLU A 188 35.83 -5.71 35.89
CA GLU A 188 35.01 -4.54 35.60
C GLU A 188 35.77 -3.58 34.70
N LEU A 189 35.07 -3.03 33.72
CA LEU A 189 35.59 -2.01 32.83
C LEU A 189 34.80 -0.73 33.06
N SER A 190 35.51 0.35 33.35
CA SER A 190 34.92 1.63 33.72
C SER A 190 35.65 2.78 33.02
N GLY A 191 34.90 3.77 32.56
CA GLY A 191 35.43 4.92 31.84
C GLY A 191 34.31 5.84 31.35
N ARG A 192 34.60 7.14 31.14
CA ARG A 192 33.71 8.12 30.46
C ARG A 192 32.22 8.07 30.87
N GLY A 193 31.91 7.76 32.14
CA GLY A 193 30.55 7.74 32.68
C GLY A 193 29.78 6.42 32.52
N PHE A 194 30.46 5.31 32.20
CA PHE A 194 29.87 3.99 32.06
C PHE A 194 30.69 2.93 32.82
N GLN A 195 30.04 1.83 33.22
CA GLN A 195 30.62 0.73 34.01
C GLN A 195 29.91 -0.58 33.63
N PHE A 196 30.66 -1.66 33.42
CA PHE A 196 30.11 -2.97 33.08
C PHE A 196 30.95 -4.13 33.62
N ASP A 197 30.30 -5.28 33.80
CA ASP A 197 30.94 -6.54 34.19
C ASP A 197 31.62 -7.18 32.97
N ALA A 198 32.95 -7.24 32.98
CA ALA A 198 33.74 -7.82 31.90
C ALA A 198 33.70 -9.37 31.90
N GLN A 199 33.12 -9.97 32.94
CA GLN A 199 32.89 -11.41 33.07
C GLN A 199 31.43 -11.80 32.84
N ASP A 200 30.60 -10.88 32.32
CA ASP A 200 29.21 -11.19 32.00
C ASP A 200 29.12 -12.45 31.10
N PRO A 201 28.22 -13.40 31.42
CA PRO A 201 28.05 -14.63 30.64
C PRO A 201 27.84 -14.40 29.15
N PHE A 202 27.23 -13.27 28.75
CA PHE A 202 27.03 -12.90 27.35
C PHE A 202 28.32 -13.02 26.54
N PHE A 203 29.43 -12.46 27.06
CA PHE A 203 30.69 -12.44 26.32
C PHE A 203 31.30 -13.83 26.14
N SER A 204 31.00 -14.78 27.02
CA SER A 204 31.49 -16.15 26.87
C SER A 204 30.95 -16.84 25.61
N GLU A 205 29.75 -16.45 25.17
CA GLU A 205 29.07 -17.00 23.99
C GLU A 205 29.19 -16.09 22.76
N HIS A 206 29.32 -14.77 22.96
CA HIS A 206 29.22 -13.74 21.90
C HIS A 206 30.53 -12.97 21.67
N THR A 207 31.68 -13.63 21.80
CA THR A 207 32.97 -13.03 21.42
C THR A 207 33.21 -13.18 19.93
N VAL A 208 33.47 -12.07 19.25
CA VAL A 208 33.98 -12.08 17.87
C VAL A 208 35.43 -12.55 17.90
N ASP A 209 35.78 -13.57 17.11
CA ASP A 209 37.18 -13.98 16.92
C ASP A 209 37.69 -13.33 15.64
N SER A 210 38.74 -12.50 15.72
CA SER A 210 39.26 -11.79 14.56
C SER A 210 39.73 -12.71 13.43
N SER A 211 40.12 -13.96 13.74
CA SER A 211 40.49 -14.97 12.75
C SER A 211 39.31 -15.58 11.99
N ASN A 212 38.09 -15.40 12.50
CA ASN A 212 36.83 -15.78 11.87
C ASN A 212 35.78 -14.72 12.20
N SER A 213 36.04 -13.49 11.77
CA SER A 213 35.30 -12.31 12.22
C SER A 213 33.84 -12.27 11.79
N TYR A 214 33.44 -13.09 10.81
CA TYR A 214 32.05 -13.24 10.37
C TYR A 214 31.74 -14.71 10.06
N PRO A 215 31.45 -15.51 11.10
CA PRO A 215 31.27 -16.95 10.96
C PRO A 215 30.00 -17.29 10.17
N ASP A 216 30.02 -18.42 9.47
CA ASP A 216 28.90 -18.88 8.64
C ASP A 216 27.61 -19.11 9.44
N THR A 217 27.71 -19.44 10.73
CA THR A 217 26.56 -19.57 11.64
C THR A 217 25.82 -18.25 11.82
N VAL A 218 26.54 -17.13 11.92
CA VAL A 218 25.94 -15.79 12.03
C VAL A 218 25.37 -15.37 10.68
N LYS A 219 26.10 -15.57 9.57
CA LYS A 219 25.59 -15.28 8.21
C LYS A 219 24.28 -16.00 7.94
N GLU A 220 24.21 -17.28 8.29
CA GLU A 220 23.01 -18.10 8.09
C GLU A 220 21.84 -17.64 8.97
N ALA A 221 22.10 -17.25 10.22
CA ALA A 221 21.09 -16.68 11.10
C ALA A 221 20.53 -15.36 10.55
N LEU A 222 21.40 -14.43 10.14
CA LEU A 222 21.00 -13.15 9.55
C LEU A 222 20.24 -13.34 8.25
N ARG A 223 20.69 -14.26 7.38
CA ARG A 223 19.99 -14.62 6.14
C ARG A 223 18.58 -15.12 6.42
N LYS A 224 18.39 -16.01 7.40
CA LYS A 224 17.07 -16.50 7.79
C LYS A 224 16.16 -15.40 8.34
N ILE A 225 16.72 -14.52 9.17
CA ILE A 225 15.97 -13.38 9.72
C ILE A 225 15.55 -12.43 8.59
N ASN A 226 16.50 -12.00 7.75
CA ASN A 226 16.23 -11.12 6.61
C ASN A 226 15.18 -11.75 5.69
N TYR A 227 15.31 -13.04 5.41
CA TYR A 227 14.37 -13.77 4.56
C TYR A 227 12.94 -13.83 5.14
N ALA A 228 12.80 -13.89 6.47
CA ALA A 228 11.50 -13.87 7.12
C ALA A 228 10.83 -12.47 7.12
N LEU A 229 11.61 -11.40 6.99
CA LEU A 229 11.10 -10.01 7.03
C LEU A 229 10.85 -9.42 5.64
N MET A 230 11.51 -9.96 4.61
CA MET A 230 11.52 -9.40 3.25
C MET A 230 10.92 -10.37 2.23
N THR A 231 10.60 -9.85 1.05
CA THR A 231 10.18 -10.63 -0.13
C THR A 231 11.25 -10.59 -1.22
N TYR A 232 11.43 -11.69 -1.96
CA TYR A 232 12.46 -11.87 -2.98
C TYR A 232 11.86 -12.38 -4.29
N GLU A 233 12.62 -12.27 -5.37
CA GLU A 233 12.17 -12.67 -6.71
C GLU A 233 11.69 -14.13 -6.80
N GLU A 234 12.30 -15.04 -6.04
CA GLU A 234 11.91 -16.46 -6.00
C GLU A 234 10.50 -16.71 -5.44
N ASP A 235 9.96 -15.77 -4.67
CA ASP A 235 8.60 -15.85 -4.12
C ASP A 235 7.53 -15.67 -5.19
N PHE A 236 7.82 -14.84 -6.18
CA PHE A 236 6.92 -14.56 -7.27
C PHE A 236 6.92 -15.69 -8.29
N GLN A 237 8.08 -16.32 -8.52
CA GLN A 237 8.21 -17.44 -9.46
C GLN A 237 7.47 -18.70 -8.99
N ASN A 238 7.31 -18.86 -7.67
CA ASN A 238 6.72 -20.04 -7.04
C ASN A 238 5.33 -19.76 -6.42
N ALA A 239 4.68 -18.66 -6.79
CA ALA A 239 3.38 -18.31 -6.24
C ALA A 239 2.33 -19.40 -6.58
N PRO A 240 1.50 -19.82 -5.60
CA PRO A 240 0.45 -20.78 -5.85
C PRO A 240 -0.68 -20.16 -6.68
N ASP A 241 -1.42 -21.00 -7.41
CA ASP A 241 -2.65 -20.58 -8.07
C ASP A 241 -3.63 -20.01 -7.04
N PHE A 242 -4.20 -18.84 -7.34
CA PHE A 242 -5.19 -18.23 -6.47
C PHE A 242 -6.55 -18.91 -6.65
N VAL A 243 -7.23 -19.17 -5.53
CA VAL A 243 -8.57 -19.78 -5.49
C VAL A 243 -9.46 -18.95 -4.57
N TYR A 244 -10.59 -18.47 -5.11
CA TYR A 244 -11.60 -17.77 -4.32
C TYR A 244 -12.20 -18.69 -3.24
N PRO A 245 -12.61 -18.14 -2.08
CA PRO A 245 -13.39 -18.90 -1.11
C PRO A 245 -14.66 -19.49 -1.73
N SER A 246 -15.03 -20.69 -1.28
CA SER A 246 -16.14 -21.44 -1.88
C SER A 246 -17.52 -20.78 -1.73
N ASP A 247 -17.64 -19.85 -0.77
CA ASP A 247 -18.82 -19.08 -0.44
C ASP A 247 -18.80 -17.65 -1.00
N TYR A 248 -17.74 -17.26 -1.74
CA TYR A 248 -17.68 -15.95 -2.37
C TYR A 248 -18.73 -15.81 -3.48
N THR A 249 -19.55 -14.76 -3.39
CA THR A 249 -20.67 -14.48 -4.30
C THR A 249 -20.50 -13.22 -5.16
N GLY A 250 -19.39 -12.50 -5.02
CA GLY A 250 -19.13 -11.30 -5.83
C GLY A 250 -18.50 -11.60 -7.18
N SER A 251 -18.20 -10.55 -7.93
CA SER A 251 -17.47 -10.61 -9.19
C SER A 251 -16.13 -11.32 -9.00
N ARG A 252 -15.80 -12.27 -9.87
CA ARG A 252 -14.50 -12.96 -9.87
C ARG A 252 -13.64 -12.44 -11.01
N VAL A 253 -12.39 -12.14 -10.70
CA VAL A 253 -11.37 -11.72 -11.65
C VAL A 253 -10.19 -12.67 -11.50
N TYR A 254 -9.81 -13.31 -12.60
CA TYR A 254 -8.59 -14.09 -12.71
C TYR A 254 -7.71 -13.51 -13.82
N PHE A 255 -6.51 -13.10 -13.43
CA PHE A 255 -5.40 -12.92 -14.34
C PHE A 255 -4.59 -14.22 -14.37
N THR A 256 -4.24 -14.70 -15.56
CA THR A 256 -3.54 -15.98 -15.74
C THR A 256 -2.44 -15.88 -16.78
N GLY A 257 -1.64 -16.92 -16.95
CA GLY A 257 -0.60 -17.02 -17.98
C GLY A 257 0.82 -16.90 -17.44
N THR A 258 1.01 -16.22 -16.31
CA THR A 258 2.27 -16.18 -15.55
C THR A 258 1.99 -16.30 -14.04
N PRO A 259 2.96 -16.72 -13.21
CA PRO A 259 2.80 -16.72 -11.75
C PRO A 259 2.46 -15.33 -11.16
N ILE A 260 2.96 -14.25 -11.77
CA ILE A 260 2.65 -12.88 -11.32
C ILE A 260 1.20 -12.50 -11.65
N ALA A 261 0.67 -12.96 -12.79
CA ALA A 261 -0.75 -12.81 -13.10
C ALA A 261 -1.62 -13.56 -12.06
N GLU A 262 -1.22 -14.75 -11.62
CA GLU A 262 -1.93 -15.49 -10.56
C GLU A 262 -1.93 -14.71 -9.24
N ILE A 263 -0.80 -14.07 -8.88
CA ILE A 263 -0.73 -13.17 -7.73
C ILE A 263 -1.75 -12.04 -7.85
N ALA A 264 -1.83 -11.38 -9.01
CA ALA A 264 -2.76 -10.27 -9.24
C ALA A 264 -4.23 -10.65 -8.97
N SER A 265 -4.62 -11.89 -9.28
CA SER A 265 -5.95 -12.41 -8.96
C SER A 265 -6.24 -12.39 -7.45
N GLY A 266 -5.27 -12.81 -6.63
CA GLY A 266 -5.37 -12.77 -5.18
C GLY A 266 -5.35 -11.34 -4.64
N VAL A 267 -4.52 -10.47 -5.22
CA VAL A 267 -4.47 -9.04 -4.86
C VAL A 267 -5.84 -8.40 -5.05
N VAL A 268 -6.49 -8.57 -6.21
CA VAL A 268 -7.83 -8.02 -6.45
C VAL A 268 -8.83 -8.50 -5.40
N TYR A 269 -8.92 -9.81 -5.17
CA TYR A 269 -9.87 -10.37 -4.21
C TYR A 269 -9.63 -9.85 -2.78
N HIS A 270 -8.41 -9.98 -2.24
CA HIS A 270 -8.14 -9.67 -0.84
C HIS A 270 -8.31 -8.19 -0.54
N ASN A 271 -7.90 -7.31 -1.47
CA ASN A 271 -8.06 -5.87 -1.29
C ASN A 271 -9.52 -5.43 -1.44
N LEU A 272 -10.30 -6.02 -2.35
CA LEU A 272 -11.73 -5.75 -2.48
C LEU A 272 -12.51 -6.25 -1.25
N ALA A 273 -12.23 -7.47 -0.78
CA ALA A 273 -12.84 -8.01 0.44
C ALA A 273 -12.55 -7.10 1.65
N ASN A 274 -11.31 -6.66 1.78
CA ASN A 274 -10.92 -5.76 2.84
C ASN A 274 -11.63 -4.38 2.73
N LEU A 275 -11.77 -3.82 1.51
CA LEU A 275 -12.54 -2.58 1.27
C LEU A 275 -14.02 -2.73 1.67
N ILE A 276 -14.64 -3.88 1.38
CA ILE A 276 -16.02 -4.19 1.78
C ILE A 276 -16.14 -4.22 3.31
N GLU A 277 -15.22 -4.91 3.99
CA GLU A 277 -15.24 -5.16 5.44
C GLU A 277 -14.93 -3.91 6.27
N ARG A 278 -14.08 -3.00 5.78
CA ARG A 278 -13.75 -1.73 6.46
C ARG A 278 -14.78 -0.61 6.25
N THR A 279 -15.84 -0.89 5.50
CA THR A 279 -16.91 0.08 5.28
C THR A 279 -18.11 -0.38 6.10
N ASP A 280 -18.46 0.38 7.12
CA ASP A 280 -19.54 0.06 8.05
C ASP A 280 -20.92 0.07 7.36
N GLU A 281 -21.92 -0.49 8.04
CA GLU A 281 -23.31 -0.53 7.55
C GLU A 281 -23.92 0.86 7.37
N ASP A 282 -23.43 1.87 8.10
CA ASP A 282 -23.88 3.26 7.99
C ASP A 282 -23.05 4.09 6.99
N GLY A 283 -22.14 3.43 6.26
CA GLY A 283 -21.27 4.06 5.28
C GLY A 283 -20.00 4.68 5.82
N PHE A 284 -19.69 4.57 7.13
CA PHE A 284 -18.39 5.02 7.62
C PHE A 284 -17.27 4.21 6.96
N MET A 285 -16.33 4.87 6.28
CA MET A 285 -15.22 4.21 5.60
C MET A 285 -13.92 4.43 6.36
N HIS A 286 -13.40 3.36 6.96
CA HIS A 286 -12.18 3.43 7.75
C HIS A 286 -10.94 3.53 6.84
N THR A 287 -10.06 4.50 7.07
CA THR A 287 -8.79 4.61 6.31
C THR A 287 -7.86 3.42 6.57
N SER A 288 -7.75 2.98 7.82
CA SER A 288 -7.15 1.67 8.17
C SER A 288 -8.26 0.66 8.44
N TYR A 289 -8.08 -0.60 8.06
CA TYR A 289 -9.00 -1.65 8.52
C TYR A 289 -8.81 -1.96 10.00
N LYS A 290 -9.80 -2.62 10.60
CA LYS A 290 -9.76 -2.98 12.02
C LYS A 290 -8.59 -3.92 12.32
N ASP A 291 -7.84 -3.58 13.37
CA ASP A 291 -6.64 -4.28 13.83
C ASP A 291 -5.52 -4.34 12.76
N ALA A 292 -5.50 -3.37 11.84
CA ALA A 292 -4.46 -3.25 10.83
C ALA A 292 -3.06 -3.19 11.47
N PRO A 293 -2.11 -4.04 11.04
CA PRO A 293 -0.71 -3.93 11.42
C PRO A 293 -0.05 -2.77 10.67
N SER A 294 0.95 -2.16 11.31
CA SER A 294 1.77 -1.13 10.68
C SER A 294 3.23 -1.57 10.65
N TRP A 295 3.80 -1.63 9.45
CA TRP A 295 5.25 -1.70 9.29
C TRP A 295 5.79 -0.30 9.53
N ARG A 296 6.60 -0.10 10.57
CA ARG A 296 7.07 1.25 10.88
C ARG A 296 7.79 1.86 9.69
N TYR A 297 7.37 3.06 9.34
CA TYR A 297 7.74 3.76 8.12
C TYR A 297 9.24 3.78 7.89
N ASP A 298 10.02 4.03 8.92
CA ASP A 298 11.49 4.08 8.89
C ASP A 298 12.15 2.84 9.51
N GLY A 299 11.38 1.79 9.80
CA GLY A 299 11.85 0.54 10.42
C GLY A 299 12.81 -0.26 9.55
N PHE A 300 13.17 -1.48 9.95
CA PHE A 300 14.01 -2.42 9.16
C PHE A 300 13.24 -3.67 8.72
N GLY A 301 11.91 -3.65 8.77
CA GLY A 301 11.04 -4.78 8.40
C GLY A 301 10.17 -5.34 9.53
N PHE A 302 10.37 -4.88 10.77
CA PHE A 302 9.45 -5.19 11.88
C PHE A 302 8.10 -4.50 11.70
N TRP A 303 7.08 -5.00 12.39
CA TRP A 303 5.75 -4.41 12.41
C TRP A 303 5.13 -4.40 13.80
N VAL A 304 4.19 -3.48 13.99
CA VAL A 304 3.36 -3.39 15.19
C VAL A 304 2.00 -4.01 14.86
N PRO A 305 1.62 -5.12 15.53
CA PRO A 305 0.31 -5.73 15.32
C PRO A 305 -0.80 -4.83 15.86
N ALA A 306 -1.95 -4.80 15.19
CA ALA A 306 -3.13 -4.02 15.61
C ALA A 306 -2.83 -2.54 15.91
N ALA A 307 -1.96 -1.93 15.09
CA ALA A 307 -1.56 -0.53 15.22
C ALA A 307 -2.75 0.43 15.05
N ASN A 308 -3.71 0.08 14.19
CA ASN A 308 -4.96 0.83 14.00
C ASN A 308 -4.72 2.32 13.69
N SER A 309 -3.65 2.63 12.93
CA SER A 309 -3.13 4.00 12.75
C SER A 309 -4.20 5.03 12.38
N TYR A 310 -5.14 4.66 11.51
CA TYR A 310 -6.21 5.53 11.02
C TYR A 310 -7.59 4.87 11.07
N TYR A 311 -7.79 3.88 11.95
CA TYR A 311 -9.05 3.11 11.99
C TYR A 311 -10.26 4.01 12.28
N ASP A 312 -10.15 4.98 13.17
CA ASP A 312 -11.27 5.84 13.57
C ASP A 312 -11.45 7.09 12.69
N SER A 313 -10.81 7.12 11.52
CA SER A 313 -10.68 8.30 10.69
C SER A 313 -11.13 8.00 9.27
N PHE A 314 -12.01 8.88 8.75
CA PHE A 314 -12.51 8.84 7.38
C PHE A 314 -11.89 10.01 6.61
N TYR A 315 -10.78 9.75 5.93
CA TYR A 315 -10.10 10.75 5.12
C TYR A 315 -10.87 11.02 3.82
N SER A 316 -11.08 12.28 3.44
CA SER A 316 -11.92 12.64 2.28
C SER A 316 -11.34 12.18 0.95
N ARG A 317 -10.03 12.37 0.74
CA ARG A 317 -9.31 11.87 -0.44
C ARG A 317 -9.39 10.36 -0.56
N ASP A 318 -9.02 9.66 0.51
CA ASP A 318 -9.02 8.20 0.57
C ASP A 318 -10.43 7.63 0.38
N GLY A 319 -11.39 8.27 1.04
CA GLY A 319 -12.82 8.00 0.93
C GLY A 319 -13.36 8.10 -0.47
N GLY A 320 -13.09 9.23 -1.15
CA GLY A 320 -13.52 9.43 -2.54
C GLY A 320 -13.01 8.32 -3.46
N ARG A 321 -11.73 7.93 -3.31
CA ARG A 321 -11.15 6.80 -4.05
C ARG A 321 -11.78 5.45 -3.70
N GLY A 322 -11.95 5.17 -2.40
CA GLY A 322 -12.56 3.93 -1.92
C GLY A 322 -13.99 3.76 -2.41
N ILE A 323 -14.80 4.81 -2.36
CA ILE A 323 -16.19 4.81 -2.84
C ILE A 323 -16.28 4.58 -4.35
N MET A 324 -15.48 5.29 -5.15
CA MET A 324 -15.45 5.06 -6.60
C MET A 324 -14.99 3.63 -6.94
N THR A 325 -14.12 3.05 -6.12
CA THR A 325 -13.70 1.65 -6.25
C THR A 325 -14.85 0.70 -5.90
N LEU A 326 -15.57 0.90 -4.80
CA LEU A 326 -16.78 0.12 -4.49
C LEU A 326 -17.77 0.16 -5.66
N ASN A 327 -17.99 1.34 -6.25
CA ASN A 327 -18.85 1.52 -7.41
C ASN A 327 -18.36 0.74 -8.63
N THR A 328 -17.05 0.75 -8.89
CA THR A 328 -16.40 0.02 -9.99
C THR A 328 -16.61 -1.48 -9.91
N TYR A 329 -16.63 -2.04 -8.70
CA TYR A 329 -16.85 -3.48 -8.47
C TYR A 329 -18.32 -3.82 -8.15
N GLY A 330 -19.26 -2.93 -8.47
CA GLY A 330 -20.70 -3.22 -8.39
C GLY A 330 -21.33 -3.10 -7.00
N LEU A 331 -20.61 -2.59 -6.00
CA LEU A 331 -21.08 -2.45 -4.62
C LEU A 331 -21.82 -1.11 -4.41
N VAL A 332 -22.77 -0.84 -5.31
CA VAL A 332 -23.41 0.48 -5.47
C VAL A 332 -24.12 0.97 -4.21
N SER A 333 -24.80 0.07 -3.47
CA SER A 333 -25.47 0.45 -2.22
C SER A 333 -24.47 0.88 -1.15
N LYS A 334 -23.37 0.16 -1.00
CA LYS A 334 -22.32 0.49 -0.02
C LYS A 334 -21.57 1.77 -0.42
N ALA A 335 -21.36 1.98 -1.72
CA ALA A 335 -20.83 3.24 -2.23
C ALA A 335 -21.78 4.42 -1.93
N GLN A 336 -23.10 4.22 -2.09
CA GLN A 336 -24.12 5.20 -1.71
C GLN A 336 -24.08 5.52 -0.22
N ASP A 337 -24.06 4.50 0.64
CA ASP A 337 -23.99 4.71 2.08
C ASP A 337 -22.72 5.51 2.45
N GLY A 338 -21.59 5.21 1.79
CA GLY A 338 -20.33 5.94 1.92
C GLY A 338 -20.43 7.43 1.61
N VAL A 339 -20.98 7.80 0.46
CA VAL A 339 -21.17 9.23 0.13
C VAL A 339 -22.16 9.89 1.08
N MET A 340 -23.25 9.20 1.46
CA MET A 340 -24.24 9.78 2.37
C MET A 340 -23.66 10.04 3.76
N ASN A 341 -22.82 9.15 4.28
CA ASN A 341 -22.11 9.35 5.54
C ASN A 341 -21.20 10.59 5.48
N ALA A 342 -20.36 10.67 4.44
CA ALA A 342 -19.46 11.81 4.27
C ALA A 342 -20.21 13.15 4.07
N ASN A 343 -21.29 13.14 3.27
CA ASN A 343 -22.13 14.31 3.03
C ASN A 343 -22.75 14.86 4.32
N GLN A 344 -23.14 13.99 5.27
CA GLN A 344 -23.67 14.43 6.57
C GLN A 344 -22.60 15.17 7.39
N TRP A 345 -21.38 14.66 7.44
CA TRP A 345 -20.29 15.30 8.16
C TRP A 345 -19.84 16.62 7.54
N MET A 346 -19.88 16.72 6.20
CA MET A 346 -19.62 17.96 5.45
C MET A 346 -20.51 19.12 5.93
N MET A 347 -21.74 18.84 6.37
CA MET A 347 -22.68 19.84 6.86
C MET A 347 -22.34 20.44 8.23
N TYR A 348 -21.27 20.00 8.88
CA TYR A 348 -20.84 20.51 10.18
C TYR A 348 -20.78 22.05 10.23
N PHE A 349 -20.22 22.69 9.20
CA PHE A 349 -20.04 24.15 9.15
C PHE A 349 -21.38 24.92 9.10
N PRO A 350 -22.26 24.69 8.10
CA PRO A 350 -23.54 25.38 8.04
C PRO A 350 -24.46 25.01 9.22
N GLU A 351 -24.50 23.76 9.67
CA GLU A 351 -25.37 23.35 10.78
C GLU A 351 -24.95 23.93 12.14
N ASN A 352 -23.66 24.19 12.33
CA ASN A 352 -23.15 24.86 13.52
C ASN A 352 -23.05 26.38 13.37
N ASN A 353 -23.51 26.95 12.25
CA ASN A 353 -23.43 28.38 11.93
C ASN A 353 -21.99 28.91 12.06
N VAL A 354 -21.02 28.13 11.58
CA VAL A 354 -19.61 28.51 11.64
C VAL A 354 -19.38 29.70 10.70
N THR A 355 -18.65 30.69 11.20
CA THR A 355 -18.23 31.86 10.42
C THR A 355 -16.72 32.00 10.42
N PHE A 356 -16.17 32.53 9.33
CA PHE A 356 -14.76 32.87 9.23
C PHE A 356 -14.63 34.36 8.86
N GLN A 357 -14.11 35.18 9.78
CA GLN A 357 -14.06 36.64 9.62
C GLN A 357 -15.44 37.28 9.38
N GLY A 358 -16.49 36.69 9.95
CA GLY A 358 -17.87 37.17 9.83
C GLY A 358 -18.63 36.66 8.59
N GLU A 359 -17.97 35.98 7.66
CA GLU A 359 -18.62 35.32 6.53
C GLU A 359 -19.06 33.90 6.93
N ALA A 360 -20.24 33.47 6.50
CA ALA A 360 -20.72 32.11 6.74
C ALA A 360 -19.86 31.11 5.93
N VAL A 361 -19.49 30.00 6.55
CA VAL A 361 -18.68 28.95 5.92
C VAL A 361 -19.62 27.88 5.34
N PRO A 362 -19.63 27.66 4.01
CA PRO A 362 -20.38 26.57 3.39
C PRO A 362 -19.91 25.19 3.86
N GLY A 363 -20.77 24.18 3.66
CA GLY A 363 -20.41 22.79 3.87
C GLY A 363 -19.30 22.37 2.93
N HIS A 364 -18.20 21.86 3.47
CA HIS A 364 -17.08 21.36 2.69
C HIS A 364 -16.40 20.18 3.38
N TYR A 365 -15.77 19.32 2.58
CA TYR A 365 -14.98 18.20 3.11
C TYR A 365 -13.63 18.74 3.57
N THR A 366 -13.17 18.28 4.72
CA THR A 366 -11.83 18.55 5.26
C THR A 366 -10.98 17.29 5.15
N VAL A 367 -9.70 17.33 5.56
CA VAL A 367 -8.79 16.16 5.50
C VAL A 367 -9.43 14.92 6.12
N VAL A 368 -10.03 15.06 7.31
CA VAL A 368 -10.73 13.98 8.01
C VAL A 368 -12.19 14.38 8.19
N VAL A 369 -13.05 13.81 7.37
CA VAL A 369 -14.45 14.18 7.21
C VAL A 369 -15.20 14.11 8.54
N ASN A 370 -15.03 13.01 9.31
CA ASN A 370 -15.70 12.82 10.60
C ASN A 370 -15.09 13.63 11.76
N LYS A 371 -13.98 14.35 11.53
CA LYS A 371 -13.29 15.18 12.51
C LYS A 371 -12.92 16.52 11.86
N PRO A 372 -13.89 17.36 11.50
CA PRO A 372 -13.69 18.48 10.57
C PRO A 372 -12.69 19.55 11.04
N MET A 373 -12.39 19.60 12.34
CA MET A 373 -11.40 20.54 12.90
C MET A 373 -10.04 19.90 13.23
N LEU A 374 -9.84 18.61 12.92
CA LEU A 374 -8.61 17.87 13.30
C LEU A 374 -7.35 18.55 12.74
N TYR A 375 -7.41 19.01 11.49
CA TYR A 375 -6.28 19.66 10.84
C TYR A 375 -5.85 20.92 11.60
N SER A 376 -6.75 21.90 11.73
CA SER A 376 -6.44 23.18 12.36
C SER A 376 -6.20 23.10 13.87
N GLN A 377 -6.86 22.17 14.57
CA GLN A 377 -6.82 22.09 16.04
C GLN A 377 -5.84 21.05 16.59
N THR A 378 -5.33 20.13 15.77
CA THR A 378 -4.40 19.08 16.23
C THR A 378 -3.19 18.98 15.30
N LEU A 379 -3.38 18.78 13.99
CA LEU A 379 -2.24 18.53 13.10
C LEU A 379 -1.32 19.75 12.96
N VAL A 380 -1.90 20.94 12.82
CA VAL A 380 -1.13 22.20 12.79
C VAL A 380 -0.37 22.46 14.11
N PRO A 381 -1.02 22.53 15.28
CA PRO A 381 -0.33 22.89 16.52
C PRO A 381 0.60 21.79 17.06
N ASP A 382 0.23 20.52 16.95
CA ASP A 382 0.93 19.43 17.62
C ASP A 382 1.89 18.67 16.68
N ALA A 383 1.53 18.55 15.40
CA ALA A 383 2.35 17.87 14.39
C ALA A 383 3.03 18.83 13.40
N ASN A 384 2.90 20.14 13.63
CA ASN A 384 3.53 21.20 12.83
C ASN A 384 3.20 21.11 11.32
N TRP A 385 1.96 20.71 11.00
CA TRP A 385 1.47 20.71 9.63
C TRP A 385 1.41 22.13 9.07
N PRO A 386 1.72 22.30 7.78
CA PRO A 386 1.82 23.62 7.17
C PRO A 386 0.44 24.29 7.04
N THR A 387 0.36 25.57 7.38
CA THR A 387 -0.88 26.35 7.19
C THR A 387 -0.59 27.83 6.92
N ARG A 388 -1.48 28.48 6.16
CA ARG A 388 -1.51 29.95 6.03
C ARG A 388 -2.52 30.62 6.97
N TYR A 389 -3.34 29.83 7.65
CA TYR A 389 -4.32 30.30 8.62
C TYR A 389 -3.67 30.43 9.98
N THR A 390 -3.23 31.65 10.32
CA THR A 390 -2.59 31.93 11.60
C THR A 390 -3.45 32.85 12.46
N GLN A 391 -3.34 32.71 13.78
CA GLN A 391 -4.02 33.60 14.71
C GLN A 391 -3.58 35.07 14.53
N GLU A 392 -2.33 35.32 14.12
CA GLU A 392 -1.85 36.67 13.81
C GLU A 392 -2.63 37.31 12.65
N LYS A 393 -2.94 36.53 11.62
CA LYS A 393 -3.61 37.03 10.41
C LYS A 393 -5.13 37.09 10.55
N PHE A 394 -5.73 36.10 11.19
CA PHE A 394 -7.19 35.92 11.22
C PHE A 394 -7.79 35.99 12.63
N GLY A 395 -7.01 36.38 13.64
CA GLY A 395 -7.51 36.45 15.01
C GLY A 395 -8.03 35.10 15.51
N ASP A 396 -9.04 35.13 16.37
CA ASP A 396 -9.57 33.92 17.01
C ASP A 396 -10.30 32.97 16.05
N ASP A 397 -10.66 33.43 14.85
CA ASP A 397 -11.36 32.63 13.84
C ASP A 397 -10.41 31.75 13.00
N TYR A 398 -9.09 31.86 13.16
CA TYR A 398 -8.11 31.24 12.25
C TYR A 398 -8.28 29.71 12.04
N GLN A 399 -8.96 29.01 12.95
CA GLN A 399 -9.20 27.57 12.85
C GLN A 399 -10.57 27.22 12.26
N ASN A 400 -11.47 28.19 12.06
CA ASN A 400 -12.89 27.96 11.80
C ASN A 400 -13.18 27.32 10.44
N LEU A 401 -12.24 27.34 9.50
CA LEU A 401 -12.36 26.62 8.23
C LEU A 401 -12.01 25.13 8.35
N GLY A 402 -11.44 24.65 9.45
CA GLY A 402 -10.89 23.29 9.50
C GLY A 402 -9.59 23.20 8.70
N ASN A 403 -9.67 23.15 7.36
CA ASN A 403 -8.57 23.36 6.42
C ASN A 403 -9.07 23.53 4.97
N GLN A 404 -8.20 23.99 4.08
CA GLN A 404 -8.46 23.98 2.63
C GLN A 404 -8.15 22.60 1.99
N GLU A 405 -9.04 21.63 2.15
CA GLU A 405 -8.90 20.27 1.58
C GLU A 405 -9.47 20.16 0.16
N THR A 406 -8.74 20.71 -0.80
CA THR A 406 -9.26 20.85 -2.17
C THR A 406 -9.30 19.53 -2.95
N ASP A 407 -8.27 18.69 -2.87
CA ASP A 407 -8.26 17.39 -3.54
C ASP A 407 -9.32 16.44 -2.97
N GLY A 408 -9.38 16.27 -1.65
CA GLY A 408 -10.40 15.47 -0.98
C GLY A 408 -11.81 15.95 -1.29
N HIS A 409 -12.04 17.27 -1.33
CA HIS A 409 -13.33 17.86 -1.72
C HIS A 409 -13.72 17.49 -3.16
N GLY A 410 -12.82 17.68 -4.12
CA GLY A 410 -13.05 17.32 -5.52
C GLY A 410 -13.30 15.82 -5.73
N LEU A 411 -12.54 14.97 -5.04
CA LEU A 411 -12.70 13.51 -5.10
C LEU A 411 -14.03 13.04 -4.52
N MET A 412 -14.51 13.66 -3.44
CA MET A 412 -15.84 13.36 -2.88
C MET A 412 -16.98 13.84 -3.79
N MET A 413 -16.81 14.95 -4.51
CA MET A 413 -17.76 15.37 -5.55
C MET A 413 -17.80 14.36 -6.70
N LEU A 414 -16.65 13.88 -7.17
CA LEU A 414 -16.58 12.82 -8.19
C LEU A 414 -17.21 11.51 -7.71
N ALA A 415 -17.02 11.15 -6.44
CA ALA A 415 -17.66 9.97 -5.86
C ALA A 415 -19.20 10.10 -5.81
N ASN A 416 -19.73 11.26 -5.41
CA ASN A 416 -21.17 11.56 -5.46
C ASN A 416 -21.72 11.45 -6.90
N TYR A 417 -21.03 12.04 -7.87
CA TYR A 417 -21.40 11.96 -9.28
C TYR A 417 -21.42 10.51 -9.79
N ASN A 418 -20.38 9.72 -9.50
CA ASN A 418 -20.29 8.32 -9.90
C ASN A 418 -21.41 7.45 -9.31
N VAL A 419 -21.74 7.64 -8.03
CA VAL A 419 -22.88 6.95 -7.39
C VAL A 419 -24.18 7.32 -8.09
N TRP A 420 -24.42 8.60 -8.34
CA TRP A 420 -25.61 9.07 -9.03
C TRP A 420 -25.73 8.50 -10.45
N LYS A 421 -24.65 8.50 -11.24
CA LYS A 421 -24.62 7.91 -12.58
C LYS A 421 -24.93 6.42 -12.54
N ASN A 422 -24.36 5.69 -11.59
CA ASN A 422 -24.56 4.25 -11.50
C ASN A 422 -25.97 3.87 -11.02
N GLN A 423 -26.67 4.77 -10.33
CA GLN A 423 -28.09 4.65 -9.99
C GLN A 423 -29.04 5.07 -11.11
N GLY A 424 -28.53 5.24 -12.33
CA GLY A 424 -29.33 5.58 -13.50
C GLY A 424 -29.51 7.08 -13.74
N ALA A 425 -28.71 7.93 -13.10
CA ALA A 425 -28.70 9.38 -13.31
C ALA A 425 -30.07 10.06 -13.11
N GLY A 426 -30.83 9.61 -12.11
CA GLY A 426 -32.20 10.07 -11.86
C GLY A 426 -32.27 11.47 -11.26
N ALA A 427 -33.23 12.28 -11.70
CA ALA A 427 -33.53 13.60 -11.15
C ALA A 427 -34.04 13.56 -9.69
N GLU A 428 -34.73 12.47 -9.31
CA GLU A 428 -35.28 12.29 -7.95
C GLU A 428 -34.18 12.26 -6.91
N TRP A 429 -33.13 11.46 -7.15
CA TRP A 429 -31.96 11.38 -6.27
C TRP A 429 -31.33 12.75 -6.02
N VAL A 430 -31.14 13.55 -7.06
CA VAL A 430 -30.55 14.90 -6.94
C VAL A 430 -31.46 15.81 -6.10
N ASN A 431 -32.77 15.75 -6.30
CA ASN A 431 -33.72 16.56 -5.53
C ASN A 431 -33.78 16.17 -4.06
N GLU A 432 -33.67 14.88 -3.74
CA GLU A 432 -33.66 14.37 -2.36
C GLU A 432 -32.38 14.78 -1.61
N HIS A 433 -31.25 14.86 -2.31
CA HIS A 433 -29.93 15.17 -1.73
C HIS A 433 -29.44 16.59 -2.04
N TRP A 434 -30.34 17.47 -2.51
CA TRP A 434 -29.98 18.79 -3.04
C TRP A 434 -29.19 19.65 -2.05
N SER A 435 -29.49 19.59 -0.76
CA SER A 435 -28.76 20.36 0.26
C SER A 435 -27.27 20.04 0.27
N TYR A 436 -26.89 18.77 0.17
CA TYR A 436 -25.50 18.35 0.15
C TYR A 436 -24.82 18.74 -1.16
N ILE A 437 -25.50 18.52 -2.29
CA ILE A 437 -24.97 18.85 -3.62
C ILE A 437 -24.70 20.36 -3.72
N ASN A 438 -25.66 21.17 -3.27
CA ASN A 438 -25.57 22.62 -3.29
C ASN A 438 -24.41 23.11 -2.42
N GLU A 439 -24.34 22.72 -1.14
CA GLU A 439 -23.28 23.18 -0.23
C GLU A 439 -21.86 22.86 -0.74
N ALA A 440 -21.64 21.67 -1.30
CA ALA A 440 -20.33 21.31 -1.83
C ALA A 440 -19.92 22.16 -3.06
N ALA A 441 -20.87 22.54 -3.92
CA ALA A 441 -20.59 23.45 -5.04
C ALA A 441 -20.42 24.90 -4.56
N GLU A 442 -21.27 25.34 -3.63
CA GLU A 442 -21.19 26.68 -3.02
C GLU A 442 -19.87 26.92 -2.29
N TRP A 443 -19.25 25.89 -1.71
CA TRP A 443 -17.90 26.02 -1.16
C TRP A 443 -16.87 26.50 -2.19
N ILE A 444 -16.90 25.96 -3.40
CA ILE A 444 -15.97 26.33 -4.48
C ILE A 444 -16.24 27.77 -4.93
N LEU A 445 -17.51 28.14 -5.11
CA LEU A 445 -17.90 29.51 -5.45
C LEU A 445 -17.49 30.49 -4.34
N TRP A 446 -17.76 30.15 -3.09
CA TRP A 446 -17.38 30.94 -1.92
C TRP A 446 -15.87 31.18 -1.87
N CYS A 447 -15.06 30.16 -2.19
CA CYS A 447 -13.62 30.31 -2.27
C CYS A 447 -13.21 31.35 -3.32
N PHE A 448 -13.83 31.36 -4.50
CA PHE A 448 -13.53 32.36 -5.54
C PHE A 448 -14.08 33.75 -5.24
N ASP A 449 -15.20 33.85 -4.52
CA ASP A 449 -15.79 35.12 -4.09
C ASP A 449 -15.04 35.75 -2.91
N HIS A 450 -14.33 34.94 -2.11
CA HIS A 450 -13.59 35.37 -0.93
C HIS A 450 -12.09 35.04 -1.01
N PRO A 451 -11.35 35.51 -2.04
CA PRO A 451 -9.95 35.15 -2.25
C PRO A 451 -9.02 35.61 -1.11
N ASP A 452 -9.40 36.67 -0.38
CA ASP A 452 -8.66 37.13 0.80
C ASP A 452 -8.77 36.17 2.00
N LEU A 453 -9.81 35.32 2.02
CA LEU A 453 -10.09 34.33 3.05
C LEU A 453 -9.67 32.91 2.61
N SER A 454 -9.97 32.52 1.37
CA SER A 454 -9.68 31.18 0.84
C SER A 454 -8.26 31.03 0.29
N PHE A 455 -7.62 32.16 -0.02
CA PHE A 455 -6.42 32.21 -0.86
C PHE A 455 -6.60 31.71 -2.28
N ALA A 456 -7.83 31.52 -2.78
CA ALA A 456 -8.04 31.23 -4.19
C ALA A 456 -7.47 32.36 -5.06
N SER A 457 -6.84 32.01 -6.17
CA SER A 457 -6.15 32.98 -7.01
C SER A 457 -6.06 32.54 -8.46
N ASN A 458 -6.26 33.49 -9.38
CA ASN A 458 -6.19 33.28 -10.83
C ASN A 458 -7.05 32.09 -11.30
N GLY A 459 -8.25 31.92 -10.75
CA GLY A 459 -9.16 30.82 -11.08
C GLY A 459 -8.78 29.45 -10.52
N LEU A 460 -7.85 29.40 -9.55
CA LEU A 460 -7.43 28.16 -8.89
C LEU A 460 -7.67 28.21 -7.39
N LEU A 461 -8.00 27.05 -6.84
CA LEU A 461 -8.17 26.79 -5.42
C LEU A 461 -6.81 26.50 -4.77
N TYR A 462 -6.56 27.19 -3.67
CA TYR A 462 -5.43 26.94 -2.78
C TYR A 462 -5.68 25.68 -1.95
N ALA A 463 -4.65 24.94 -1.56
CA ALA A 463 -4.81 23.69 -0.83
C ALA A 463 -3.80 23.54 0.32
N GLU A 464 -4.30 23.10 1.49
CA GLU A 464 -3.52 22.68 2.67
C GLU A 464 -3.39 21.16 2.78
N SER A 465 -4.10 20.42 1.93
CA SER A 465 -3.96 18.97 1.75
C SER A 465 -2.51 18.51 1.54
N GLU A 466 -2.24 17.22 1.73
CA GLU A 466 -0.92 16.65 1.44
C GLU A 466 -0.51 16.80 -0.03
N ALA A 467 -1.48 16.84 -0.96
CA ALA A 467 -1.25 17.05 -2.39
C ALA A 467 -1.00 18.52 -2.75
N GLY A 468 -1.29 19.43 -1.84
CA GLY A 468 -1.22 20.88 -2.03
C GLY A 468 -0.07 21.52 -1.26
N MET A 469 0.15 21.14 0.00
CA MET A 469 1.19 21.66 0.90
C MET A 469 1.34 23.20 0.84
N MET A 470 0.22 23.93 0.84
CA MET A 470 0.12 25.39 0.69
C MET A 470 0.42 25.95 -0.71
N GLU A 471 0.15 25.17 -1.76
CA GLU A 471 0.27 25.56 -3.17
C GLU A 471 -1.01 25.31 -3.96
N TYR A 472 -0.97 25.61 -5.26
CA TYR A 472 -1.97 25.24 -6.25
C TYR A 472 -1.41 24.11 -7.10
N THR A 473 -2.11 22.99 -7.16
CA THR A 473 -1.65 21.79 -7.88
C THR A 473 -2.76 21.22 -8.76
N LEU A 474 -2.34 20.44 -9.77
CA LEU A 474 -3.21 19.70 -10.66
C LEU A 474 -4.03 18.67 -9.89
N TYR A 475 -3.42 17.94 -8.96
CA TYR A 475 -4.10 16.92 -8.15
C TYR A 475 -5.31 17.51 -7.40
N CYS A 476 -5.17 18.70 -6.84
CA CYS A 476 -6.26 19.40 -6.17
C CYS A 476 -7.29 19.98 -7.15
N ASN A 477 -6.85 20.72 -8.18
CA ASN A 477 -7.76 21.53 -8.98
C ASN A 477 -8.48 20.75 -10.10
N VAL A 478 -7.87 19.69 -10.65
CA VAL A 478 -8.50 18.86 -11.70
C VAL A 478 -9.72 18.15 -11.15
N ALA A 479 -9.63 17.54 -9.96
CA ALA A 479 -10.76 16.84 -9.34
C ALA A 479 -11.93 17.79 -9.04
N CYS A 480 -11.67 19.00 -8.51
CA CYS A 480 -12.71 20.00 -8.30
C CYS A 480 -13.35 20.48 -9.61
N CYS A 481 -12.55 20.72 -10.66
CA CYS A 481 -13.06 21.11 -11.97
C CYS A 481 -14.01 20.06 -12.56
N LEU A 482 -13.60 18.78 -12.54
CA LEU A 482 -14.44 17.67 -12.99
C LEU A 482 -15.67 17.46 -12.09
N GLY A 483 -15.51 17.63 -10.77
CA GLY A 483 -16.60 17.60 -9.81
C GLY A 483 -17.67 18.66 -10.10
N MET A 484 -17.27 19.89 -10.42
CA MET A 484 -18.18 20.97 -10.81
C MET A 484 -18.90 20.67 -12.13
N TYR A 485 -18.23 20.09 -13.13
CA TYR A 485 -18.90 19.62 -14.35
C TYR A 485 -19.96 18.54 -14.03
N GLY A 486 -19.63 17.59 -13.15
CA GLY A 486 -20.55 16.52 -12.76
C GLY A 486 -21.77 17.06 -12.00
N TYR A 487 -21.55 17.98 -11.06
CA TYR A 487 -22.63 18.59 -10.29
C TYR A 487 -23.50 19.49 -11.16
N ALA A 488 -22.93 20.17 -12.16
CA ALA A 488 -23.71 20.91 -13.15
C ALA A 488 -24.65 19.97 -13.94
N GLU A 489 -24.16 18.80 -14.40
CA GLU A 489 -25.00 17.80 -15.07
C GLU A 489 -26.13 17.29 -14.16
N MET A 490 -25.83 17.04 -12.88
CA MET A 490 -26.82 16.63 -11.87
C MET A 490 -27.91 17.70 -11.69
N ALA A 491 -27.51 18.96 -11.51
CA ALA A 491 -28.42 20.10 -11.34
C ALA A 491 -29.31 20.30 -12.59
N GLU A 492 -28.71 20.29 -13.78
CA GLU A 492 -29.43 20.39 -15.05
C GLU A 492 -30.46 19.26 -15.20
N THR A 493 -30.08 18.02 -14.86
CA THR A 493 -30.98 16.85 -14.89
C THR A 493 -32.15 17.00 -13.92
N ALA A 494 -31.93 17.62 -12.76
CA ALA A 494 -32.98 17.91 -11.77
C ALA A 494 -33.84 19.14 -12.09
N GLY A 495 -33.55 19.88 -13.17
CA GLY A 495 -34.25 21.11 -13.54
C GLY A 495 -33.77 22.36 -12.79
N LYS A 496 -32.61 22.30 -12.12
CA LYS A 496 -31.92 23.40 -11.44
C LYS A 496 -31.00 24.14 -12.40
N THR A 497 -31.59 24.63 -13.50
CA THR A 497 -30.83 25.09 -14.67
C THR A 497 -29.98 26.34 -14.41
N ALA A 498 -30.37 27.20 -13.47
CA ALA A 498 -29.60 28.40 -13.14
C ALA A 498 -28.31 28.03 -12.41
N GLU A 499 -28.44 27.21 -11.36
CA GLU A 499 -27.33 26.68 -10.57
C GLU A 499 -26.41 25.83 -11.46
N GLY A 500 -26.97 24.95 -12.29
CA GLY A 500 -26.18 24.14 -13.23
C GLY A 500 -25.37 24.98 -14.23
N ALA A 501 -25.93 26.09 -14.73
CA ALA A 501 -25.23 26.99 -15.65
C ALA A 501 -24.08 27.73 -14.96
N GLU A 502 -24.29 28.22 -13.73
CA GLU A 502 -23.26 28.89 -12.92
C GLU A 502 -22.11 27.94 -12.56
N TRP A 503 -22.42 26.71 -12.14
CA TRP A 503 -21.41 25.72 -11.80
C TRP A 503 -20.60 25.27 -13.03
N ARG A 504 -21.24 25.19 -14.20
CA ARG A 504 -20.55 24.92 -15.47
C ARG A 504 -19.63 26.07 -15.88
N GLU A 505 -20.06 27.32 -15.72
CA GLU A 505 -19.22 28.51 -15.96
C GLU A 505 -18.01 28.54 -15.03
N CYS A 506 -18.19 28.19 -13.76
CA CYS A 506 -17.10 28.03 -12.80
C CYS A 506 -16.12 26.93 -13.25
N ALA A 507 -16.62 25.76 -13.65
CA ALA A 507 -15.78 24.66 -14.15
C ALA A 507 -14.96 25.05 -15.39
N ASP A 508 -15.58 25.76 -16.35
CA ASP A 508 -14.91 26.27 -17.55
C ASP A 508 -13.80 27.27 -17.20
N ALA A 509 -14.05 28.19 -16.25
CA ALA A 509 -13.04 29.13 -15.77
C ALA A 509 -11.87 28.41 -15.05
N MET A 510 -12.16 27.38 -14.24
CA MET A 510 -11.12 26.55 -13.62
C MET A 510 -10.30 25.80 -14.66
N LYS A 511 -10.94 25.24 -15.69
CA LYS A 511 -10.26 24.56 -16.80
C LYS A 511 -9.26 25.49 -17.51
N GLU A 512 -9.69 26.70 -17.85
CA GLU A 512 -8.82 27.72 -18.47
C GLU A 512 -7.66 28.11 -17.55
N ALA A 513 -7.91 28.25 -16.25
CA ALA A 513 -6.89 28.57 -15.26
C ALA A 513 -5.85 27.44 -15.08
N ILE A 514 -6.30 26.18 -15.08
CA ILE A 514 -5.44 24.98 -15.05
C ILE A 514 -4.52 24.97 -16.26
N GLU A 515 -5.07 25.16 -17.46
CA GLU A 515 -4.31 25.21 -18.71
C GLU A 515 -3.29 26.36 -18.71
N THR A 516 -3.73 27.54 -18.27
CA THR A 516 -2.88 28.74 -18.23
C THR A 516 -1.71 28.59 -17.25
N ARG A 517 -1.96 28.02 -16.07
CA ARG A 517 -0.91 27.86 -15.05
C ARG A 517 0.03 26.71 -15.37
N PHE A 518 -0.52 25.55 -15.72
CA PHE A 518 0.21 24.28 -15.74
C PHE A 518 0.52 23.75 -17.14
N GLY A 519 -0.27 24.08 -18.17
CA GLY A 519 -0.15 23.55 -19.55
C GLY A 519 0.90 24.26 -20.43
N ARG A 520 1.98 24.79 -19.85
CA ARG A 520 2.95 25.65 -20.56
C ARG A 520 3.72 24.87 -21.63
N GLY A 521 3.63 25.31 -22.87
CA GLY A 521 4.38 24.72 -23.99
C GLY A 521 3.78 23.41 -24.52
N GLY A 522 2.49 23.16 -24.29
CA GLY A 522 1.79 21.95 -24.76
C GLY A 522 2.10 20.70 -23.93
N ARG A 523 2.46 20.87 -22.66
CA ARG A 523 2.73 19.80 -21.70
C ARG A 523 2.42 20.26 -20.29
N TRP A 524 2.17 19.34 -19.37
CA TRP A 524 2.01 19.65 -17.95
C TRP A 524 3.35 19.97 -17.27
N SER A 525 3.34 20.98 -16.41
CA SER A 525 4.45 21.33 -15.54
C SER A 525 4.53 20.36 -14.35
N LYS A 526 5.61 19.58 -14.27
CA LYS A 526 5.85 18.61 -13.18
C LYS A 526 5.79 19.20 -11.78
N SER A 527 6.29 20.43 -11.59
CA SER A 527 6.21 21.13 -10.30
C SER A 527 4.78 21.46 -9.87
N GLY A 528 3.81 21.32 -10.78
CA GLY A 528 2.40 21.54 -10.52
C GLY A 528 1.59 20.26 -10.28
N PHE A 529 2.18 19.05 -10.28
CA PHE A 529 1.43 17.81 -10.11
C PHE A 529 0.72 17.72 -8.76
N GLY A 530 1.46 18.03 -7.68
CA GLY A 530 1.01 17.91 -6.28
C GLY A 530 1.62 16.70 -5.59
N PHE A 531 1.60 15.54 -6.24
CA PHE A 531 2.40 14.37 -5.88
C PHE A 531 3.49 14.10 -6.93
N TYR A 532 3.77 12.83 -7.23
CA TYR A 532 4.90 12.40 -8.05
C TYR A 532 4.63 12.43 -9.55
N HIS A 533 3.37 12.21 -9.97
CA HIS A 533 3.02 12.00 -11.38
C HIS A 533 1.85 12.87 -11.83
N ASP A 534 1.68 12.96 -13.15
CA ASP A 534 0.55 13.65 -13.76
C ASP A 534 -0.79 13.01 -13.32
N PRO A 535 -1.65 13.73 -12.59
CA PRO A 535 -2.91 13.16 -12.11
C PRO A 535 -4.05 13.28 -13.13
N THR A 536 -3.84 13.97 -14.25
CA THR A 536 -4.92 14.47 -15.10
C THR A 536 -5.71 13.36 -15.77
N LEU A 537 -5.04 12.41 -16.43
CA LEU A 537 -5.69 11.25 -17.04
C LEU A 537 -6.36 10.35 -16.00
N THR A 538 -5.65 10.16 -14.88
CA THR A 538 -6.15 9.39 -13.74
C THR A 538 -7.50 9.95 -13.26
N MET A 539 -7.62 11.27 -13.04
CA MET A 539 -8.88 11.90 -12.63
C MET A 539 -9.92 11.94 -13.75
N MET A 540 -9.53 12.20 -15.01
CA MET A 540 -10.45 12.15 -16.14
C MET A 540 -11.07 10.77 -16.32
N SER A 541 -10.35 9.68 -16.00
CA SER A 541 -10.89 8.33 -16.07
C SER A 541 -12.03 8.06 -15.08
N ASP A 542 -12.06 8.78 -13.95
CA ASP A 542 -13.16 8.71 -12.98
C ASP A 542 -14.44 9.41 -13.47
N PHE A 543 -14.32 10.26 -14.50
CA PHE A 543 -15.44 11.01 -15.07
C PHE A 543 -15.89 10.45 -16.42
N PHE A 544 -14.94 10.20 -17.33
CA PHE A 544 -15.21 9.81 -18.72
C PHE A 544 -15.13 8.30 -18.97
N GLY A 545 -14.48 7.55 -18.07
CA GLY A 545 -14.12 6.14 -18.31
C GLY A 545 -12.74 5.98 -18.96
N TYR A 546 -12.46 4.82 -19.53
CA TYR A 546 -11.08 4.42 -19.89
C TYR A 546 -10.66 4.73 -21.33
N ASP A 547 -11.54 5.30 -22.15
CA ASP A 547 -11.23 5.68 -23.53
C ASP A 547 -10.82 7.15 -23.56
N VAL A 548 -9.53 7.41 -23.83
CA VAL A 548 -9.00 8.77 -23.93
C VAL A 548 -9.65 9.58 -25.06
N GLY A 549 -10.31 8.92 -26.01
CA GLY A 549 -11.11 9.60 -27.04
C GLY A 549 -12.37 10.29 -26.52
N ASP A 550 -12.83 9.96 -25.31
CA ASP A 550 -13.98 10.61 -24.66
C ASP A 550 -13.55 11.75 -23.72
N MET A 551 -12.25 11.87 -23.44
CA MET A 551 -11.69 12.85 -22.50
C MET A 551 -11.44 14.22 -23.16
N ILE A 552 -11.07 15.21 -22.35
CA ILE A 552 -10.71 16.55 -22.82
C ILE A 552 -9.43 16.46 -23.70
N PRO A 553 -9.51 16.72 -25.01
CA PRO A 553 -8.41 16.42 -25.94
C PRO A 553 -7.12 17.17 -25.62
N GLU A 554 -7.21 18.45 -25.23
CA GLU A 554 -6.04 19.27 -24.89
C GLU A 554 -5.30 18.73 -23.66
N TRP A 555 -6.03 18.15 -22.71
CA TRP A 555 -5.45 17.58 -21.50
C TRP A 555 -4.81 16.22 -21.78
N VAL A 556 -5.42 15.40 -22.63
CA VAL A 556 -4.82 14.15 -23.11
C VAL A 556 -3.51 14.43 -23.83
N GLU A 557 -3.47 15.44 -24.70
CA GLU A 557 -2.25 15.80 -25.42
C GLU A 557 -1.15 16.29 -24.47
N ASN A 558 -1.47 17.17 -23.53
CA ASN A 558 -0.51 17.60 -22.51
C ASN A 558 0.06 16.43 -21.71
N SER A 559 -0.79 15.46 -21.33
CA SER A 559 -0.36 14.25 -20.62
C SER A 559 0.53 13.35 -21.48
N ARG A 560 0.21 13.17 -22.78
CA ARG A 560 1.05 12.43 -23.74
C ARG A 560 2.45 13.07 -23.86
N GLU A 561 2.51 14.38 -24.03
CA GLU A 561 3.77 15.12 -24.18
C GLU A 561 4.59 15.18 -22.89
N THR A 562 3.95 15.01 -21.72
CA THR A 562 4.62 14.94 -20.42
C THR A 562 5.13 13.54 -20.07
N TYR A 563 4.48 12.48 -20.56
CA TYR A 563 4.67 11.09 -20.09
C TYR A 563 6.14 10.63 -20.10
N ALA A 564 6.86 10.86 -21.21
CA ALA A 564 8.25 10.39 -21.34
C ALA A 564 9.18 10.99 -20.27
N ASP A 565 8.94 12.25 -19.89
CA ASP A 565 9.68 12.86 -18.80
C ASP A 565 9.18 12.30 -17.45
N ASP A 566 7.87 12.12 -17.27
CA ASP A 566 7.24 11.67 -16.01
C ASP A 566 7.71 10.28 -15.57
N ILE A 567 7.71 9.30 -16.49
CA ILE A 567 8.11 7.90 -16.19
C ILE A 567 9.60 7.74 -15.93
N ALA A 568 10.44 8.67 -16.41
CA ALA A 568 11.90 8.49 -16.49
C ALA A 568 12.55 8.03 -15.18
N GLN A 569 12.21 8.68 -14.06
CA GLN A 569 12.77 8.34 -12.75
C GLN A 569 12.34 6.93 -12.31
N VAL A 570 11.06 6.61 -12.42
CA VAL A 570 10.54 5.28 -12.04
C VAL A 570 11.16 4.19 -12.91
N ALA A 571 11.39 4.45 -14.20
CA ALA A 571 12.06 3.51 -15.11
C ALA A 571 13.54 3.30 -14.77
N GLU A 572 14.26 4.35 -14.36
CA GLU A 572 15.64 4.26 -13.87
C GLU A 572 15.72 3.41 -12.59
N ASP A 573 14.70 3.50 -11.74
CA ASP A 573 14.54 2.75 -10.49
C ASP A 573 13.92 1.35 -10.69
N GLY A 574 14.08 0.74 -11.87
CA GLY A 574 13.63 -0.61 -12.16
C GLY A 574 12.10 -0.77 -12.24
N TYR A 575 11.38 0.32 -12.53
CA TYR A 575 9.93 0.41 -12.57
C TYR A 575 9.26 0.28 -11.18
N TYR A 576 9.94 0.74 -10.12
CA TYR A 576 9.39 0.75 -8.76
C TYR A 576 9.11 2.18 -8.27
N GLY A 577 7.84 2.59 -8.29
CA GLY A 577 7.37 3.77 -7.56
C GLY A 577 7.34 3.55 -6.04
N ALA A 578 8.48 3.67 -5.36
CA ALA A 578 8.62 3.26 -3.96
C ALA A 578 7.94 4.18 -2.93
N THR A 579 7.75 5.46 -3.27
CA THR A 579 7.28 6.49 -2.34
C THR A 579 5.76 6.65 -2.32
N GLY A 580 5.06 5.66 -1.76
CA GLY A 580 3.59 5.61 -1.70
C GLY A 580 2.98 4.88 -2.90
N ILE A 581 2.38 3.70 -2.68
CA ILE A 581 1.92 2.83 -3.77
C ILE A 581 0.85 3.49 -4.64
N GLY A 582 -0.11 4.19 -4.07
CA GLY A 582 -1.21 4.86 -4.76
C GLY A 582 -0.74 6.08 -5.55
N TYR A 583 -0.04 7.01 -4.90
CA TYR A 583 0.32 8.30 -5.53
C TYR A 583 1.55 8.24 -6.44
N ASN A 584 2.46 7.30 -6.19
CA ASN A 584 3.64 7.06 -7.01
C ASN A 584 3.34 5.90 -7.98
N HIS A 585 3.47 4.65 -7.52
CA HIS A 585 3.43 3.47 -8.39
C HIS A 585 2.14 3.36 -9.20
N SER A 586 0.98 3.49 -8.57
CA SER A 586 -0.31 3.23 -9.19
C SER A 586 -0.65 4.35 -10.15
N MET A 587 -0.44 5.62 -9.80
CA MET A 587 -0.76 6.73 -10.70
C MET A 587 0.03 6.69 -12.02
N ILE A 588 1.34 6.42 -11.97
CA ILE A 588 2.12 6.28 -13.21
C ILE A 588 1.71 5.03 -14.00
N THR A 589 1.32 3.95 -13.32
CA THR A 589 0.75 2.75 -13.95
C THR A 589 -0.55 3.06 -14.68
N GLN A 590 -1.46 3.82 -14.05
CA GLN A 590 -2.72 4.25 -14.67
C GLN A 590 -2.47 5.11 -15.91
N ASN A 591 -1.51 6.04 -15.85
CA ASN A 591 -1.13 6.85 -17.00
C ASN A 591 -0.55 5.99 -18.15
N ALA A 592 0.35 5.06 -17.85
CA ALA A 592 0.92 4.15 -18.84
C ALA A 592 -0.18 3.30 -19.52
N LEU A 593 -1.13 2.77 -18.73
CA LEU A 593 -2.27 2.02 -19.25
C LEU A 593 -3.17 2.90 -20.12
N LEU A 594 -3.64 4.05 -19.62
CA LEU A 594 -4.57 4.93 -20.34
C LEU A 594 -3.96 5.49 -21.64
N LEU A 595 -2.66 5.74 -21.67
CA LEU A 595 -1.92 6.19 -22.85
C LEU A 595 -1.49 5.05 -23.79
N ASP A 596 -1.79 3.80 -23.44
CA ASP A 596 -1.45 2.60 -24.20
C ASP A 596 0.08 2.41 -24.36
N GLN A 597 0.87 2.78 -23.34
CA GLN A 597 2.32 2.59 -23.25
C GLN A 597 2.62 1.20 -22.66
N MET A 598 2.34 0.15 -23.42
CA MET A 598 2.24 -1.20 -22.90
C MET A 598 3.58 -1.85 -22.55
N SER A 599 4.69 -1.38 -23.12
CA SER A 599 6.03 -1.80 -22.72
C SER A 599 6.37 -1.39 -21.28
N ASP A 600 5.93 -0.21 -20.85
CA ASP A 600 6.07 0.26 -19.47
C ASP A 600 4.96 -0.32 -18.59
N ALA A 601 3.70 -0.27 -19.05
CA ALA A 601 2.55 -0.77 -18.29
C ALA A 601 2.69 -2.25 -17.91
N THR A 602 3.32 -3.07 -18.77
CA THR A 602 3.61 -4.47 -18.44
C THR A 602 4.49 -4.58 -17.19
N LYS A 603 5.62 -3.87 -17.16
CA LYS A 603 6.57 -3.92 -16.03
C LYS A 603 5.98 -3.32 -14.76
N LEU A 604 5.23 -2.23 -14.91
CA LEU A 604 4.53 -1.57 -13.81
C LEU A 604 3.46 -2.47 -13.20
N MET A 605 2.62 -3.13 -14.00
CA MET A 605 1.60 -4.06 -13.49
C MET A 605 2.20 -5.31 -12.83
N GLU A 606 3.31 -5.82 -13.37
CA GLU A 606 4.06 -6.90 -12.73
C GLU A 606 4.60 -6.46 -11.38
N ASN A 607 5.26 -5.30 -11.32
CA ASN A 607 5.80 -4.76 -10.08
C ASN A 607 4.69 -4.43 -9.07
N LEU A 608 3.56 -3.82 -9.46
CA LEU A 608 2.43 -3.58 -8.56
C LEU A 608 1.96 -4.89 -7.90
N SER A 609 1.93 -5.98 -8.65
CA SER A 609 1.54 -7.30 -8.14
C SER A 609 2.60 -7.87 -7.19
N LYS A 610 3.90 -7.66 -7.47
CA LYS A 610 5.00 -8.00 -6.55
C LYS A 610 4.94 -7.19 -5.24
N LEU A 611 4.71 -5.88 -5.34
CA LEU A 611 4.63 -4.97 -4.19
C LEU A 611 3.46 -5.30 -3.26
N SER A 612 2.39 -5.86 -3.84
CA SER A 612 1.18 -6.25 -3.11
C SER A 612 1.28 -7.66 -2.50
N TYR A 613 2.33 -8.43 -2.80
CA TYR A 613 2.46 -9.83 -2.40
C TYR A 613 3.67 -10.10 -1.50
N ALA A 614 3.42 -10.56 -0.27
CA ALA A 614 4.46 -11.01 0.66
C ALA A 614 4.04 -12.32 1.36
N PRO A 615 4.39 -13.50 0.82
CA PRO A 615 3.83 -14.78 1.24
C PRO A 615 4.22 -15.24 2.65
N ARG A 616 5.33 -14.72 3.18
CA ARG A 616 5.79 -15.04 4.54
C ARG A 616 5.28 -14.09 5.61
N LEU A 617 4.72 -12.95 5.19
CA LEU A 617 4.21 -11.93 6.10
C LEU A 617 2.69 -12.07 6.27
N PRO A 618 2.13 -11.55 7.37
CA PRO A 618 0.68 -11.49 7.56
C PRO A 618 -0.03 -10.83 6.38
N GLU A 619 -1.23 -11.32 6.04
CA GLU A 619 -2.07 -10.78 4.97
C GLU A 619 -1.31 -10.65 3.64
N SER A 620 -0.98 -11.80 3.05
CA SER A 620 0.00 -11.90 1.98
C SER A 620 -0.33 -11.13 0.71
N TYR A 621 -1.59 -10.76 0.46
CA TYR A 621 -2.04 -10.10 -0.78
C TYR A 621 -2.46 -8.63 -0.61
N LEU A 622 -2.34 -8.06 0.59
CA LEU A 622 -2.73 -6.66 0.82
C LEU A 622 -1.65 -5.67 0.37
N VAL A 623 -2.10 -4.59 -0.27
CA VAL A 623 -1.28 -3.47 -0.72
C VAL A 623 -0.72 -2.73 0.50
N PRO A 624 0.60 -2.58 0.65
CA PRO A 624 1.17 -1.73 1.69
C PRO A 624 1.04 -0.25 1.32
N GLU A 625 1.22 0.63 2.30
CA GLU A 625 1.16 2.06 2.02
C GLU A 625 2.38 2.58 1.25
N GLY A 626 3.56 2.12 1.65
CA GLY A 626 4.81 2.37 0.94
C GLY A 626 5.66 1.11 0.87
N ILE A 627 6.78 1.20 0.17
CA ILE A 627 7.74 0.11 0.04
C ILE A 627 9.17 0.63 -0.02
N THR A 628 10.11 -0.19 0.47
CA THR A 628 11.53 -0.02 0.16
C THR A 628 11.98 -1.18 -0.71
N VAL A 629 12.69 -0.85 -1.78
CA VAL A 629 13.18 -1.81 -2.77
C VAL A 629 14.68 -1.65 -2.88
N ASP A 630 15.39 -2.77 -2.75
CA ASP A 630 16.73 -2.88 -3.32
C ASP A 630 16.56 -3.57 -4.68
N ALA A 631 16.50 -2.77 -5.73
CA ALA A 631 16.18 -3.25 -7.08
C ALA A 631 17.30 -4.15 -7.64
N GLU A 632 18.55 -3.90 -7.24
CA GLU A 632 19.70 -4.71 -7.66
C GLU A 632 19.67 -6.08 -6.97
N ALA A 633 19.35 -6.12 -5.67
CA ALA A 633 19.25 -7.37 -4.92
C ALA A 633 17.89 -8.09 -5.11
N GLY A 634 16.90 -7.45 -5.72
CA GLY A 634 15.55 -7.98 -5.87
C GLY A 634 14.83 -8.17 -4.54
N VAL A 635 15.05 -7.26 -3.58
CA VAL A 635 14.51 -7.34 -2.22
C VAL A 635 13.43 -6.28 -2.03
N ILE A 636 12.26 -6.70 -1.54
CA ILE A 636 11.11 -5.81 -1.31
C ILE A 636 10.70 -5.88 0.15
N ARG A 637 10.52 -4.70 0.74
CA ARG A 637 10.11 -4.51 2.13
C ARG A 637 8.85 -3.66 2.22
N ARG A 638 7.82 -4.19 2.90
CA ARG A 638 6.57 -3.46 3.21
C ARG A 638 6.80 -2.31 4.20
N GLN A 639 5.98 -1.27 4.08
CA GLN A 639 6.07 -0.06 4.88
C GLN A 639 4.70 0.61 5.09
N GLY A 640 4.55 1.27 6.24
CA GLY A 640 3.36 2.03 6.60
C GLY A 640 2.21 1.17 7.09
N ASP A 641 1.01 1.76 7.10
CA ASP A 641 -0.25 1.12 7.41
C ASP A 641 -0.62 0.09 6.32
N LEU A 642 -0.77 -1.18 6.69
CA LEU A 642 -1.08 -2.20 5.69
C LEU A 642 -2.50 -2.01 5.18
N GLY A 643 -2.69 -2.05 3.86
CA GLY A 643 -3.98 -1.85 3.23
C GLY A 643 -4.50 -0.41 3.37
N ASN A 644 -3.66 0.60 3.62
CA ASN A 644 -4.13 1.98 3.69
C ASN A 644 -5.04 2.33 2.50
N LEU A 645 -6.19 2.95 2.78
CA LEU A 645 -7.35 2.98 1.89
C LEU A 645 -7.07 3.54 0.50
N VAL A 646 -6.44 4.69 0.39
CA VAL A 646 -6.14 5.32 -0.91
C VAL A 646 -5.14 4.50 -1.75
N GLN A 647 -4.17 3.86 -1.09
CA GLN A 647 -3.12 3.07 -1.73
C GLN A 647 -3.73 1.81 -2.34
N LEU A 648 -4.60 1.16 -1.56
CA LEU A 648 -5.39 0.02 -1.97
C LEU A 648 -6.36 0.37 -3.11
N ALA A 649 -7.08 1.48 -3.00
CA ALA A 649 -8.07 1.90 -3.99
C ALA A 649 -7.43 2.23 -5.35
N GLU A 650 -6.32 2.98 -5.35
CA GLU A 650 -5.58 3.30 -6.58
C GLU A 650 -4.97 2.05 -7.23
N ALA A 651 -4.50 1.08 -6.42
CA ALA A 651 -4.05 -0.21 -6.95
C ALA A 651 -5.18 -1.01 -7.60
N LEU A 652 -6.35 -1.10 -6.95
CA LEU A 652 -7.54 -1.75 -7.53
C LEU A 652 -8.02 -1.08 -8.82
N LYS A 653 -7.83 0.24 -8.95
CA LYS A 653 -8.10 0.98 -10.17
C LYS A 653 -7.15 0.64 -11.31
N CYS A 654 -5.86 0.41 -11.06
CA CYS A 654 -4.93 -0.12 -12.07
C CYS A 654 -5.47 -1.44 -12.65
N TYR A 655 -5.83 -2.39 -11.78
CA TYR A 655 -6.42 -3.66 -12.22
C TYR A 655 -7.73 -3.46 -13.00
N ALA A 656 -8.58 -2.50 -12.61
CA ALA A 656 -9.80 -2.17 -13.34
C ALA A 656 -9.56 -1.62 -14.74
N ILE A 657 -8.57 -0.74 -14.90
CA ILE A 657 -8.16 -0.23 -16.22
C ILE A 657 -7.54 -1.35 -17.08
N THR A 658 -6.79 -2.28 -16.47
CA THR A 658 -6.27 -3.48 -17.15
C THR A 658 -7.39 -4.39 -17.65
N MET A 659 -8.42 -4.64 -16.84
CA MET A 659 -9.63 -5.38 -17.25
C MET A 659 -10.34 -4.71 -18.42
N GLY A 660 -10.38 -3.37 -18.42
CA GLY A 660 -10.80 -2.57 -19.56
C GLY A 660 -12.32 -2.47 -19.76
N VAL A 661 -13.13 -2.88 -18.79
CA VAL A 661 -14.59 -2.68 -18.81
C VAL A 661 -14.90 -1.26 -18.37
N SER A 662 -15.05 -0.34 -19.34
CA SER A 662 -15.31 1.07 -19.07
C SER A 662 -16.77 1.29 -18.64
N PRO A 663 -17.07 2.31 -17.80
CA PRO A 663 -18.44 2.72 -17.54
C PRO A 663 -19.22 2.96 -18.84
N VAL A 664 -20.50 2.55 -18.85
CA VAL A 664 -21.39 2.78 -19.99
C VAL A 664 -21.59 4.29 -20.14
N SER A 665 -21.35 4.78 -21.35
CA SER A 665 -21.48 6.19 -21.69
C SER A 665 -22.13 6.33 -23.06
N ASN A 666 -23.03 7.29 -23.20
CA ASN A 666 -23.77 7.55 -24.44
C ASN A 666 -24.44 6.31 -25.06
N ARG A 667 -24.95 5.40 -24.20
CA ARG A 667 -25.55 4.11 -24.60
C ARG A 667 -24.59 3.18 -25.35
N THR A 668 -23.28 3.30 -25.09
CA THR A 668 -22.24 2.41 -25.61
C THR A 668 -21.46 1.81 -24.45
N LEU A 669 -21.30 0.48 -24.46
CA LEU A 669 -20.37 -0.24 -23.60
C LEU A 669 -19.02 -0.38 -24.33
N LYS A 670 -17.93 0.12 -23.74
CA LYS A 670 -16.58 -0.03 -24.29
C LYS A 670 -15.78 -1.03 -23.46
N ILE A 671 -15.25 -2.07 -24.11
CA ILE A 671 -14.41 -3.09 -23.51
C ILE A 671 -13.04 -3.03 -24.19
N MET A 672 -12.01 -2.63 -23.44
CA MET A 672 -10.66 -2.35 -23.95
C MET A 672 -9.59 -2.94 -23.03
N PRO A 673 -9.44 -4.27 -22.98
CA PRO A 673 -8.45 -4.91 -22.12
C PRO A 673 -7.04 -4.44 -22.48
N ARG A 674 -6.24 -4.13 -21.46
CA ARG A 674 -4.85 -3.68 -21.59
C ARG A 674 -3.93 -4.68 -20.90
N LEU A 675 -3.93 -5.90 -21.42
CA LEU A 675 -3.27 -7.03 -20.79
C LEU A 675 -1.74 -6.87 -20.85
N PRO A 676 -1.04 -6.95 -19.71
CA PRO A 676 0.42 -7.11 -19.68
C PRO A 676 0.88 -8.32 -20.50
N GLU A 677 2.16 -8.33 -20.89
CA GLU A 677 2.71 -9.41 -21.70
C GLU A 677 2.42 -10.80 -21.10
N ALA A 678 1.87 -11.70 -21.94
CA ALA A 678 1.48 -13.07 -21.60
C ALA A 678 0.34 -13.23 -20.58
N TRP A 679 -0.30 -12.13 -20.13
CA TRP A 679 -1.46 -12.21 -19.24
C TRP A 679 -2.75 -12.48 -20.02
N ASN A 680 -3.55 -13.43 -19.55
CA ASN A 680 -4.93 -13.63 -19.99
C ASN A 680 -5.89 -13.17 -18.88
N LEU A 681 -7.14 -12.93 -19.26
CA LEU A 681 -8.18 -12.43 -18.37
C LEU A 681 -9.40 -13.34 -18.40
N ASP A 682 -9.89 -13.70 -17.21
CA ASP A 682 -11.17 -14.36 -16.98
C ASP A 682 -11.94 -13.58 -15.92
N ILE A 683 -13.04 -12.98 -16.34
CA ILE A 683 -13.96 -12.21 -15.49
C ILE A 683 -15.31 -12.92 -15.48
N GLN A 684 -15.90 -13.03 -14.29
CA GLN A 684 -17.20 -13.65 -14.06
C GLN A 684 -18.06 -12.74 -13.18
N ASP A 685 -19.31 -12.54 -13.59
CA ASP A 685 -20.35 -11.77 -12.90
C ASP A 685 -19.92 -10.32 -12.56
N PHE A 686 -19.23 -9.66 -13.50
CA PHE A 686 -18.72 -8.31 -13.27
C PHE A 686 -19.76 -7.25 -13.60
N ALA A 687 -20.27 -6.59 -12.56
CA ALA A 687 -21.26 -5.54 -12.68
C ALA A 687 -20.82 -4.42 -13.63
N LEU A 688 -21.72 -3.99 -14.51
CA LEU A 688 -21.51 -2.87 -15.41
C LEU A 688 -21.78 -1.55 -14.67
N GLN A 689 -20.90 -0.56 -14.86
CA GLN A 689 -21.15 0.79 -14.35
C GLN A 689 -22.06 1.58 -15.31
N ASN A 690 -22.97 2.37 -14.75
CA ASN A 690 -23.95 3.22 -15.42
C ASN A 690 -24.99 2.44 -16.26
N ALA A 691 -25.11 1.14 -16.04
CA ALA A 691 -26.10 0.27 -16.66
C ALA A 691 -26.43 -0.89 -15.74
N GLU A 692 -27.66 -1.41 -15.83
CA GLU A 692 -28.00 -2.67 -15.16
C GLU A 692 -27.37 -3.86 -15.89
N GLY A 693 -26.90 -4.84 -15.12
CA GLY A 693 -26.34 -6.10 -15.63
C GLY A 693 -24.88 -6.33 -15.26
N ALA A 694 -24.39 -7.47 -15.70
CA ALA A 694 -23.03 -7.95 -15.52
C ALA A 694 -22.46 -8.52 -16.82
N ALA A 695 -21.13 -8.58 -16.87
CA ALA A 695 -20.37 -9.16 -17.97
C ALA A 695 -19.50 -10.32 -17.49
N ASP A 696 -19.49 -11.39 -18.28
CA ASP A 696 -18.46 -12.43 -18.24
C ASP A 696 -17.54 -12.24 -19.43
N LEU A 697 -16.23 -12.27 -19.18
CA LEU A 697 -15.20 -12.07 -20.21
C LEU A 697 -14.12 -13.14 -20.13
N LEU A 698 -13.75 -13.72 -21.27
CA LEU A 698 -12.51 -14.48 -21.42
C LEU A 698 -11.69 -13.86 -22.52
N VAL A 699 -10.53 -13.30 -22.21
CA VAL A 699 -9.67 -12.63 -23.18
C VAL A 699 -8.27 -13.22 -23.12
N SER A 700 -7.77 -13.70 -24.26
CA SER A 700 -6.39 -14.18 -24.36
C SER A 700 -5.42 -13.02 -24.62
N TYR A 701 -4.17 -13.18 -24.18
CA TYR A 701 -3.08 -12.33 -24.66
C TYR A 701 -2.89 -12.53 -26.18
N PRO A 702 -2.60 -11.49 -26.97
CA PRO A 702 -2.20 -11.64 -28.38
C PRO A 702 -0.94 -12.46 -28.52
N LYS A 703 -1.00 -13.59 -29.26
CA LYS A 703 0.15 -14.45 -29.47
C LYS A 703 0.08 -15.13 -30.83
N ASP A 704 1.23 -15.25 -31.49
CA ASP A 704 1.38 -15.95 -32.76
C ASP A 704 0.41 -15.45 -33.86
N GLY A 705 0.10 -14.15 -33.85
CA GLY A 705 -0.79 -13.51 -34.82
C GLY A 705 -2.28 -13.71 -34.52
N VAL A 706 -2.65 -14.20 -33.34
CA VAL A 706 -4.05 -14.46 -32.94
C VAL A 706 -4.36 -13.84 -31.58
N GLN A 707 -5.59 -13.33 -31.42
CA GLN A 707 -6.20 -13.03 -30.13
C GLN A 707 -7.66 -13.47 -30.11
N THR A 708 -8.15 -13.96 -28.97
CA THR A 708 -9.53 -14.39 -28.81
C THR A 708 -10.18 -13.69 -27.62
N ALA A 709 -11.48 -13.44 -27.74
CA ALA A 709 -12.32 -12.95 -26.66
C ALA A 709 -13.68 -13.64 -26.66
N GLN A 710 -14.24 -13.94 -25.49
CA GLN A 710 -15.62 -14.40 -25.31
C GLN A 710 -16.31 -13.42 -24.37
N ILE A 711 -17.50 -12.99 -24.75
CA ILE A 711 -18.27 -11.97 -24.03
C ILE A 711 -19.69 -12.50 -23.83
N THR A 712 -20.12 -12.57 -22.57
CA THR A 712 -21.52 -12.81 -22.21
C THR A 712 -22.01 -11.63 -21.40
N LEU A 713 -23.20 -11.14 -21.73
CA LEU A 713 -23.88 -10.05 -21.05
C LEU A 713 -25.23 -10.56 -20.57
N ASP A 714 -25.58 -10.39 -19.31
CA ASP A 714 -26.87 -10.86 -18.78
C ASP A 714 -28.03 -9.87 -19.06
N ASN A 715 -27.68 -8.60 -19.24
CA ASN A 715 -28.60 -7.50 -19.53
C ASN A 715 -27.93 -6.48 -20.46
N THR A 716 -28.71 -5.97 -21.40
CA THR A 716 -28.26 -5.03 -22.45
C THR A 716 -29.19 -3.83 -22.60
N SER A 717 -30.21 -3.65 -21.74
CA SER A 717 -31.19 -2.56 -21.89
C SER A 717 -30.59 -1.16 -21.74
N GLY A 718 -29.45 -1.05 -21.06
CA GLY A 718 -28.76 0.22 -20.80
C GLY A 718 -27.98 0.79 -21.99
N PHE A 719 -27.69 0.00 -23.03
CA PHE A 719 -26.82 0.40 -24.13
C PHE A 719 -27.22 -0.29 -25.45
N ASP A 720 -27.01 0.40 -26.58
CA ASP A 720 -27.40 -0.09 -27.90
C ASP A 720 -26.21 -0.72 -28.66
N GLU A 721 -24.99 -0.47 -28.18
CA GLU A 721 -23.75 -0.79 -28.88
C GLU A 721 -22.68 -1.30 -27.90
N VAL A 722 -21.92 -2.29 -28.35
CA VAL A 722 -20.66 -2.70 -27.71
C VAL A 722 -19.51 -2.41 -28.65
N LYS A 723 -18.50 -1.73 -28.15
CA LYS A 723 -17.20 -1.57 -28.80
C LYS A 723 -16.16 -2.41 -28.06
N PHE A 724 -15.52 -3.32 -28.77
CA PHE A 724 -14.41 -4.11 -28.25
C PHE A 724 -13.10 -3.70 -28.93
N ARG A 725 -12.04 -3.51 -28.15
CA ARG A 725 -10.68 -3.21 -28.65
C ARG A 725 -9.74 -4.37 -28.37
N PHE A 726 -9.29 -5.04 -29.42
CA PHE A 726 -8.21 -6.02 -29.35
C PHE A 726 -6.84 -5.34 -29.23
N GLY A 727 -5.89 -6.05 -28.63
CA GLY A 727 -4.53 -5.62 -28.37
C GLY A 727 -4.07 -5.96 -26.94
N PRO A 728 -2.87 -5.52 -26.55
CA PRO A 728 -1.91 -4.78 -27.40
C PRO A 728 -1.23 -5.66 -28.46
N LEU A 729 -1.21 -5.18 -29.71
CA LEU A 729 -0.53 -5.84 -30.83
C LEU A 729 0.85 -5.19 -31.08
N PRO A 730 1.80 -5.91 -31.71
CA PRO A 730 3.06 -5.32 -32.16
C PRO A 730 2.82 -4.05 -32.99
N ALA A 731 3.61 -3.00 -32.73
CA ALA A 731 3.46 -1.70 -33.38
C ALA A 731 3.57 -1.74 -34.92
N ASP A 732 4.26 -2.75 -35.46
CA ASP A 732 4.43 -2.98 -36.89
C ASP A 732 3.30 -3.82 -37.53
N THR A 733 2.22 -4.09 -36.80
CA THR A 733 1.01 -4.74 -37.33
C THR A 733 0.45 -3.92 -38.48
N GLY A 734 0.47 -4.49 -39.68
CA GLY A 734 0.02 -3.82 -40.91
C GLY A 734 -1.30 -4.34 -41.47
N SER A 735 -1.78 -5.50 -40.98
CA SER A 735 -3.04 -6.10 -41.41
C SER A 735 -3.71 -6.84 -40.27
N ALA A 736 -5.04 -6.75 -40.21
CA ALA A 736 -5.88 -7.38 -39.20
C ALA A 736 -7.24 -7.76 -39.80
N ALA A 737 -7.83 -8.83 -39.31
CA ALA A 737 -9.21 -9.21 -39.62
C ALA A 737 -9.88 -9.78 -38.37
N VAL A 738 -11.17 -9.49 -38.21
CA VAL A 738 -11.97 -9.93 -37.06
C VAL A 738 -13.14 -10.80 -37.51
N GLN A 739 -13.39 -11.87 -36.77
CA GLN A 739 -14.63 -12.64 -36.81
C GLN A 739 -15.42 -12.48 -35.52
N ILE A 740 -16.74 -12.34 -35.63
CA ILE A 740 -17.68 -12.49 -34.53
C ILE A 740 -18.57 -13.69 -34.86
N ASN A 741 -18.58 -14.70 -33.99
CA ASN A 741 -19.33 -15.95 -34.18
C ASN A 741 -19.07 -16.61 -35.54
N GLY A 742 -17.81 -16.55 -36.02
CA GLY A 742 -17.38 -17.11 -37.30
C GLY A 742 -17.71 -16.28 -38.53
N VAL A 743 -18.27 -15.08 -38.37
CA VAL A 743 -18.61 -14.16 -39.47
C VAL A 743 -17.61 -13.00 -39.48
N ASN A 744 -16.99 -12.74 -40.63
CA ASN A 744 -16.10 -11.58 -40.80
C ASN A 744 -16.87 -10.28 -40.62
N VAL A 745 -16.32 -9.37 -39.82
CA VAL A 745 -16.89 -8.05 -39.57
C VAL A 745 -15.89 -6.95 -39.92
N PRO A 746 -16.35 -5.74 -40.26
CA PRO A 746 -15.47 -4.58 -40.38
C PRO A 746 -14.76 -4.30 -39.06
N CYS A 747 -13.48 -3.96 -39.15
CA CYS A 747 -12.67 -3.56 -38.00
C CYS A 747 -11.76 -2.38 -38.38
N GLU A 748 -11.33 -1.64 -37.38
CA GLU A 748 -10.45 -0.48 -37.53
C GLU A 748 -9.13 -0.74 -36.81
N LEU A 749 -8.03 -0.81 -37.58
CA LEU A 749 -6.68 -0.89 -37.05
C LEU A 749 -6.19 0.53 -36.74
N VAL A 750 -5.80 0.76 -35.48
CA VAL A 750 -5.30 2.05 -35.00
C VAL A 750 -3.98 1.86 -34.25
N THR A 751 -3.19 2.94 -34.17
CA THR A 751 -1.99 2.99 -33.33
C THR A 751 -2.26 3.93 -32.16
N SER A 752 -1.91 3.51 -30.95
CA SER A 752 -2.01 4.32 -29.74
C SER A 752 -0.90 3.91 -28.78
N GLY A 753 -0.20 4.90 -28.23
CA GLY A 753 0.98 4.69 -27.40
C GLY A 753 2.09 4.00 -28.17
N ASP A 754 2.60 2.90 -27.65
CA ASP A 754 3.67 2.10 -28.24
C ASP A 754 3.17 0.84 -28.98
N SER A 755 1.85 0.71 -29.14
CA SER A 755 1.18 -0.51 -29.59
C SER A 755 0.15 -0.27 -30.69
N ALA A 756 -0.21 -1.34 -31.43
CA ALA A 756 -1.32 -1.34 -32.36
C ALA A 756 -2.57 -2.00 -31.73
N TRP A 757 -3.75 -1.58 -32.17
CA TRP A 757 -5.03 -1.97 -31.61
C TRP A 757 -6.08 -2.15 -32.71
N VAL A 758 -7.06 -3.03 -32.49
CA VAL A 758 -8.13 -3.25 -33.47
C VAL A 758 -9.49 -3.07 -32.82
N TRP A 759 -10.24 -2.07 -33.27
CA TRP A 759 -11.61 -1.82 -32.85
C TRP A 759 -12.61 -2.62 -33.68
N VAL A 760 -13.61 -3.15 -33.00
CA VAL A 760 -14.81 -3.73 -33.60
C VAL A 760 -16.05 -3.26 -32.84
N THR A 761 -17.14 -3.09 -33.57
CA THR A 761 -18.42 -2.64 -33.04
C THR A 761 -19.50 -3.65 -33.39
N PHE A 762 -20.36 -3.98 -32.44
CA PHE A 762 -21.50 -4.87 -32.65
C PHE A 762 -22.68 -4.51 -31.75
N THR A 763 -23.86 -4.97 -32.13
CA THR A 763 -25.07 -4.86 -31.31
C THR A 763 -25.07 -5.98 -30.28
N PRO A 764 -25.23 -5.69 -28.98
CA PRO A 764 -25.24 -6.71 -27.95
C PRO A 764 -26.49 -7.59 -28.00
N ASP A 765 -26.36 -8.85 -27.60
CA ASP A 765 -27.47 -9.80 -27.44
C ASP A 765 -27.27 -10.59 -26.14
N ALA A 766 -28.14 -10.34 -25.14
CA ALA A 766 -28.07 -11.00 -23.83
C ALA A 766 -28.34 -12.52 -23.88
N SER A 767 -28.85 -13.04 -25.02
CA SER A 767 -29.16 -14.45 -25.19
C SER A 767 -28.03 -15.26 -25.84
N VAL A 768 -26.93 -14.61 -26.25
CA VAL A 768 -25.88 -15.21 -27.06
C VAL A 768 -24.50 -14.78 -26.59
N GLU A 769 -23.66 -15.76 -26.25
CA GLU A 769 -22.21 -15.57 -26.09
C GLU A 769 -21.60 -15.06 -27.41
N GLN A 770 -20.89 -13.94 -27.35
CA GLN A 770 -20.18 -13.38 -28.49
C GLN A 770 -18.75 -13.88 -28.51
N ARG A 771 -18.42 -14.71 -29.51
CA ARG A 771 -17.07 -15.24 -29.74
C ARG A 771 -16.33 -14.38 -30.75
N LEU A 772 -15.36 -13.63 -30.26
CA LEU A 772 -14.56 -12.68 -31.00
C LEU A 772 -13.18 -13.28 -31.28
N ALA A 773 -12.78 -13.35 -32.54
CA ALA A 773 -11.45 -13.80 -32.95
C ALA A 773 -10.78 -12.75 -33.83
N LEU A 774 -9.55 -12.38 -33.50
CA LEU A 774 -8.67 -11.52 -34.28
C LEU A 774 -7.54 -12.38 -34.86
N ILE A 775 -7.25 -12.17 -36.15
CA ILE A 775 -5.97 -12.53 -36.77
C ILE A 775 -5.24 -11.27 -37.20
N TYR A 776 -3.93 -11.22 -36.97
CA TYR A 776 -3.10 -10.05 -37.26
C TYR A 776 -1.71 -10.45 -37.76
N ALA A 777 -1.11 -9.60 -38.60
CA ALA A 777 0.26 -9.77 -39.09
C ALA A 777 0.82 -8.44 -39.65
N ALA A 778 2.10 -8.43 -39.98
CA ALA A 778 2.74 -7.29 -40.65
C ALA A 778 2.18 -7.03 -42.08
N SER A 779 1.60 -8.04 -42.74
CA SER A 779 0.95 -7.88 -44.05
C SER A 779 -0.20 -8.87 -44.23
N THR A 780 -1.07 -8.60 -45.20
CA THR A 780 -2.23 -9.46 -45.50
C THR A 780 -1.82 -10.87 -45.97
N GLU A 781 -0.64 -11.02 -46.55
CA GLU A 781 -0.14 -12.32 -47.05
C GLU A 781 0.33 -13.25 -45.92
N SER A 782 0.61 -12.69 -44.73
CA SER A 782 1.13 -13.43 -43.57
C SER A 782 0.09 -13.64 -42.47
N LEU A 783 -1.20 -13.35 -42.72
CA LEU A 783 -2.26 -13.62 -41.77
C LEU A 783 -2.36 -15.12 -41.45
N PRO A 784 -2.42 -15.52 -40.16
CA PRO A 784 -2.57 -16.92 -39.78
C PRO A 784 -3.97 -17.45 -40.09
N ALA A 785 -4.15 -18.76 -39.88
CA ALA A 785 -5.47 -19.37 -39.90
C ALA A 785 -6.30 -18.92 -38.69
N TRP A 786 -7.63 -18.91 -38.83
CA TRP A 786 -8.53 -18.63 -37.73
C TRP A 786 -8.37 -19.65 -36.58
N PRO A 787 -8.46 -19.21 -35.31
CA PRO A 787 -8.41 -20.11 -34.17
C PRO A 787 -9.61 -21.08 -34.19
N THR A 788 -9.38 -22.29 -33.72
CA THR A 788 -10.43 -23.32 -33.58
C THR A 788 -10.67 -23.74 -32.13
N GLU A 789 -9.76 -23.35 -31.24
CA GLU A 789 -9.84 -23.62 -29.80
C GLU A 789 -10.29 -22.35 -29.07
N TRP A 790 -11.07 -22.54 -28.02
CA TRP A 790 -11.60 -21.49 -27.18
C TRP A 790 -11.33 -21.84 -25.73
N SER A 791 -10.90 -20.86 -24.93
CA SER A 791 -10.70 -21.05 -23.50
C SER A 791 -12.03 -21.32 -22.80
N GLU A 792 -11.99 -22.02 -21.68
CA GLU A 792 -13.13 -22.16 -20.79
C GLU A 792 -12.88 -21.31 -19.53
N HIS A 793 -13.96 -20.80 -18.94
CA HIS A 793 -13.88 -20.13 -17.65
C HIS A 793 -13.27 -21.09 -16.63
N ARG A 794 -12.39 -20.58 -15.77
CA ARG A 794 -11.97 -21.28 -14.58
C ARG A 794 -13.21 -21.68 -13.81
N ALA A 795 -13.23 -22.92 -13.34
CA ALA A 795 -14.32 -23.43 -12.54
C ALA A 795 -14.48 -22.57 -11.29
N GLY A 796 -15.42 -21.63 -11.32
CA GLY A 796 -16.00 -21.09 -10.10
C GLY A 796 -16.59 -22.28 -9.34
N SER A 797 -16.40 -22.34 -8.02
CA SER A 797 -16.95 -23.43 -7.21
C SER A 797 -18.48 -23.33 -7.08
N MET A 798 -19.20 -23.31 -8.19
CA MET A 798 -20.54 -23.83 -8.32
C MET A 798 -20.65 -24.42 -9.72
N THR A 799 -20.55 -25.75 -9.81
CA THR A 799 -21.28 -26.47 -10.84
C THR A 799 -22.71 -25.95 -10.84
N SER A 800 -23.12 -25.32 -11.94
CA SER A 800 -24.51 -25.13 -12.29
C SER A 800 -25.13 -26.51 -12.48
N ASP A 801 -25.47 -27.17 -11.37
CA ASP A 801 -26.42 -28.27 -11.40
C ASP A 801 -27.78 -27.65 -11.76
N PRO A 802 -28.40 -28.01 -12.91
CA PRO A 802 -29.72 -27.48 -13.31
C PRO A 802 -30.83 -27.79 -12.29
N ALA A 803 -30.53 -28.56 -11.22
CA ALA A 803 -31.45 -28.92 -10.16
C ALA A 803 -31.67 -27.86 -9.06
N ILE A 804 -31.07 -26.67 -9.13
CA ILE A 804 -31.26 -25.61 -8.11
C ILE A 804 -32.56 -24.81 -8.32
N GLY A 805 -33.44 -25.22 -9.24
CA GLY A 805 -34.81 -24.68 -9.36
C GLY A 805 -35.79 -25.08 -8.24
N ASN A 806 -35.37 -25.71 -7.13
CA ASN A 806 -36.34 -26.27 -6.16
C ASN A 806 -35.90 -26.35 -4.69
N ARG A 807 -35.12 -25.39 -4.18
CA ARG A 807 -34.71 -25.35 -2.75
C ARG A 807 -35.45 -24.34 -1.86
N MET A 808 -36.63 -23.85 -2.27
CA MET A 808 -37.54 -23.13 -1.35
C MET A 808 -38.45 -24.05 -0.51
N LEU A 809 -38.50 -25.35 -0.79
CA LEU A 809 -39.42 -26.27 -0.09
C LEU A 809 -38.97 -26.70 1.32
N PRO A 810 -37.67 -26.88 1.65
CA PRO A 810 -37.25 -27.25 3.00
C PRO A 810 -37.39 -26.11 4.03
N TRP A 811 -37.20 -24.86 3.60
CA TRP A 811 -37.30 -23.68 4.47
C TRP A 811 -38.74 -23.32 4.83
N LEU A 812 -39.70 -23.52 3.90
CA LEU A 812 -41.13 -23.40 4.20
C LEU A 812 -41.62 -24.48 5.18
N ILE A 813 -41.04 -25.69 5.16
CA ILE A 813 -41.37 -26.76 6.11
C ILE A 813 -40.72 -26.51 7.48
N ALA A 814 -39.47 -26.00 7.53
CA ALA A 814 -38.80 -25.64 8.78
C ALA A 814 -39.49 -24.44 9.47
N GLY A 815 -39.93 -23.44 8.71
CA GLY A 815 -40.71 -22.30 9.21
C GLY A 815 -42.09 -22.74 9.75
N ALA A 816 -42.77 -23.65 9.07
CA ALA A 816 -44.05 -24.21 9.55
C ALA A 816 -43.89 -25.07 10.82
N CYS A 817 -42.80 -25.84 10.93
CA CYS A 817 -42.50 -26.61 12.14
C CYS A 817 -42.12 -25.71 13.34
N GLY A 818 -41.39 -24.61 13.11
CA GLY A 818 -41.04 -23.63 14.14
C GLY A 818 -42.26 -22.94 14.75
N VAL A 819 -43.24 -22.56 13.92
CA VAL A 819 -44.49 -21.94 14.40
C VAL A 819 -45.34 -22.91 15.22
N VAL A 820 -45.36 -24.21 14.87
CA VAL A 820 -46.09 -25.24 15.65
C VAL A 820 -45.44 -25.52 17.00
N VAL A 821 -44.10 -25.50 17.09
CA VAL A 821 -43.36 -25.71 18.35
C VAL A 821 -43.53 -24.52 19.29
N ILE A 822 -43.55 -23.28 18.77
CA ILE A 822 -43.78 -22.08 19.57
C ILE A 822 -45.23 -22.01 20.05
N ALA A 823 -46.21 -22.36 19.20
CA ALA A 823 -47.62 -22.43 19.61
C ALA A 823 -47.87 -23.51 20.69
N ALA A 824 -47.19 -24.65 20.61
CA ALA A 824 -47.25 -25.70 21.63
C ALA A 824 -46.62 -25.25 22.97
N ALA A 825 -45.47 -24.56 22.92
CA ALA A 825 -44.80 -24.03 24.11
C ALA A 825 -45.63 -22.95 24.83
N VAL A 826 -46.27 -22.04 24.08
CA VAL A 826 -47.17 -21.01 24.64
C VAL A 826 -48.41 -21.65 25.26
N THR A 827 -48.94 -22.72 24.68
CA THR A 827 -50.10 -23.46 25.23
C THR A 827 -49.74 -24.20 26.52
N VAL A 828 -48.55 -24.81 26.60
CA VAL A 828 -48.06 -25.49 27.82
C VAL A 828 -47.83 -24.48 28.95
N VAL A 829 -47.26 -23.30 28.66
CA VAL A 829 -47.05 -22.24 29.67
C VAL A 829 -48.38 -21.66 30.16
N ALA A 830 -49.37 -21.51 29.29
CA ALA A 830 -50.72 -21.06 29.67
C ALA A 830 -51.46 -22.09 30.55
N VAL A 831 -51.33 -23.39 30.25
CA VAL A 831 -51.92 -24.48 31.04
C VAL A 831 -51.23 -24.63 32.41
N MET A 832 -49.90 -24.44 32.47
CA MET A 832 -49.15 -24.47 33.74
C MET A 832 -49.45 -23.24 34.62
N ARG A 833 -49.68 -22.06 34.05
CA ARG A 833 -50.12 -20.87 34.80
C ARG A 833 -51.55 -21.00 35.33
N LYS A 834 -52.44 -21.73 34.65
CA LYS A 834 -53.82 -21.98 35.13
C LYS A 834 -53.86 -23.01 36.28
N ARG A 835 -52.93 -23.97 36.33
CA ARG A 835 -52.82 -24.95 37.44
C ARG A 835 -52.23 -24.37 38.74
N LYS A 836 -51.49 -23.26 38.68
CA LYS A 836 -50.94 -22.59 39.87
C LYS A 836 -51.87 -21.57 40.55
N ARG A 837 -53.08 -21.35 40.02
CA ARG A 837 -54.12 -20.47 40.60
C ARG A 837 -55.34 -21.24 41.14
N GLY A 838 -55.24 -22.56 41.29
CA GLY A 838 -56.30 -23.43 41.79
C GLY A 838 -55.80 -24.51 42.75
N ALA A 839 -54.85 -24.16 43.61
CA ALA A 839 -54.44 -24.91 44.80
C ALA A 839 -54.19 -23.92 45.93
#